data_AF-A0A9P5MY46-F1
#
_entry.id   AF-A0A9P5MY46-F1
#
_cell.length_a   1.000
_cell.length_b   1.000
_cell.length_c   1.000
_cell.angle_alpha   90.00
_cell.angle_beta   90.00
_cell.angle_gamma   90.00
#
_symmetry.space_group_name_H-M   'P 1'
#
loop_
_entity.id
_entity.type
_entity.pdbx_description
1 polymer ?
#
loop_
_entity_poly.entity_id
_entity_poly.type
_entity_poly.pdbx_seq_one_letter_code
_entity_poly.pdbx_strand_id
1 'polypeptide(L)'
;MLSVLLALFSITSVGLLYRAASDSALSLSPQGCRMSYMSPSYHVQSQFDTSWTPLAKRYSLLLYREEGWEDNEPRGVPVLFIPGNAGSAHQIRSIASSATRQYYASPYTSSPDFSSRDVKPLDFFAVEYNEDLSAFHGPTLDVEREYATRAISYILSLYPRGTSIIVMGHSMGGVVATSLLPSPNISAIITMSTPHQIPPARFDRRIAAIYEHNQATLTTADTPILSLCGGAADLMVPSEFCILPEVVNRNAYRRTIFSGALEGCWTGVGHQVMVWCHQVRSRVARVALELGAAPSSMERGFVFDRWLRDGRSLLPAPGHPVQLDLSQETYAVLPSGPLVLRDLRKARAVYLAPVPEANHPIKFVAYVSEGSVLSIVPHPSSLSVTFYLCSSLANTPHDPSSRPVCEEWHPTALKLIPNPSPEKPFPVPHEGVDESEGVVVFEAALPERSDHHRWVAIAYTSNGERGWILGDFIQDKPIVGKIDVHDLLYKDASIALNPSNILSRVHLPSLLSNVLLVYRVTAVHGEGQWCTETLLSPLLEHTSFSEAHFHPLTQSRRLLLHTHTGSPFISSPYARGLNLTLYTSPDCQVASLRLHIDWWGTLGRAGSRYWTAVPGWAVGIVMWLMFTAMGINERGAPMPSVSETLFLFIRETLPRLLGISFVLSLLPLPHDYVLGNGGEVVFALLTPLILLLTTGLVIVSWWVICIIMLPIRILGRNFARRKVKDYSKISKNTIISMLLILLLVAVILPWQVAFLGCWVIHLVTCATRYITPAASGEATTPPRSLSPARKSSTPPQESRHEADHVLLLLTWLLPLAAPVLAVWVRTLATAGPIALDSICTGDHNFLSVTPYLILVDYASWTPESPLLPRNKLELVSARWCLLPPAIVAFLRGALHTYEVFDWVWVAVSVLVVLRIGSRYY
;
A
#
# COMPACT_ATOMS: atom_id res chain seq x y z
N MET A 1 -13.04 35.18 14.46
CA MET A 1 -12.86 34.12 15.48
C MET A 1 -13.05 32.72 14.88
N LEU A 2 -14.22 32.38 14.31
CA LEU A 2 -14.49 31.03 13.78
C LEU A 2 -13.49 30.56 12.70
N SER A 3 -13.11 31.41 11.75
CA SER A 3 -12.08 31.09 10.74
C SER A 3 -10.71 30.77 11.36
N VAL A 4 -10.37 31.44 12.47
CA VAL A 4 -9.11 31.20 13.19
C VAL A 4 -9.14 29.88 13.94
N LEU A 5 -10.27 29.57 14.58
CA LEU A 5 -10.47 28.27 15.23
C LEU A 5 -10.39 27.12 14.23
N LEU A 6 -11.00 27.27 13.04
CA LEU A 6 -10.97 26.26 12.00
C LEU A 6 -9.56 26.07 11.41
N ALA A 7 -8.83 27.17 11.17
CA ALA A 7 -7.44 27.10 10.73
C ALA A 7 -6.55 26.41 11.76
N LEU A 8 -6.70 26.75 13.05
CA LEU A 8 -5.95 26.10 14.13
C LEU A 8 -6.30 24.61 14.22
N PHE A 9 -7.58 24.25 14.17
CA PHE A 9 -8.05 22.86 14.13
C PHE A 9 -7.43 22.09 12.97
N SER A 10 -7.38 22.66 11.76
CA SER A 10 -6.79 21.99 10.60
C SER A 10 -5.29 21.76 10.76
N ILE A 11 -4.54 22.77 11.21
CA ILE A 11 -3.08 22.64 11.41
C ILE A 11 -2.77 21.60 12.50
N THR A 12 -3.49 21.65 13.64
CA THR A 12 -3.29 20.67 14.71
C THR A 12 -3.71 19.27 14.29
N SER A 13 -4.83 19.13 13.57
CA SER A 13 -5.30 17.83 13.05
C SER A 13 -4.32 17.23 12.05
N VAL A 14 -3.78 18.03 11.11
CA VAL A 14 -2.75 17.56 10.18
C VAL A 14 -1.49 17.11 10.94
N GLY A 15 -1.05 17.88 11.94
CA GLY A 15 0.09 17.50 12.78
C GLY A 15 -0.15 16.20 13.57
N LEU A 16 -1.36 16.01 14.11
CA LEU A 16 -1.75 14.80 14.84
C LEU A 16 -1.85 13.58 13.92
N LEU A 17 -2.51 13.73 12.75
CA LEU A 17 -2.62 12.69 11.73
C LEU A 17 -1.25 12.26 11.22
N TYR A 18 -0.36 13.22 10.93
CA TYR A 18 1.01 12.94 10.52
C TYR A 18 1.78 12.18 11.59
N ARG A 19 1.72 12.62 12.86
CA ARG A 19 2.39 11.91 13.96
C ARG A 19 1.84 10.50 14.16
N ALA A 20 0.52 10.34 14.20
CA ALA A 20 -0.12 9.03 14.35
C ALA A 20 0.21 8.09 13.17
N ALA A 21 0.24 8.60 11.93
CA ALA A 21 0.63 7.84 10.76
C ALA A 21 2.11 7.44 10.80
N SER A 22 3.01 8.36 11.20
CA SER A 22 4.44 8.05 11.31
C SER A 22 4.76 7.02 12.41
N ASP A 23 4.01 7.03 13.51
CA ASP A 23 4.13 6.07 14.60
C ASP A 23 3.57 4.69 14.23
N SER A 24 2.74 4.61 13.18
CA SER A 24 2.07 3.36 12.78
C SER A 24 3.05 2.26 12.39
N ALA A 25 4.13 2.58 11.67
CA ALA A 25 5.12 1.58 11.27
C ALA A 25 5.85 0.95 12.47
N LEU A 26 6.07 1.73 13.54
CA LEU A 26 6.73 1.24 14.75
C LEU A 26 5.78 0.48 15.67
N SER A 27 4.52 0.90 15.76
CA SER A 27 3.55 0.41 16.74
C SER A 27 2.70 -0.77 16.25
N LEU A 28 2.24 -0.77 14.99
CA LEU A 28 1.33 -1.78 14.45
C LEU A 28 2.05 -3.02 13.95
N SER A 29 3.13 -2.84 13.19
CA SER A 29 3.88 -3.93 12.58
C SER A 29 5.39 -3.66 12.65
N PRO A 30 6.00 -3.76 13.84
CA PRO A 30 7.42 -3.50 14.04
C PRO A 30 8.31 -4.34 13.11
N GLN A 31 9.36 -3.70 12.60
CA GLN A 31 10.33 -4.29 11.69
C GLN A 31 11.49 -4.94 12.44
N GLY A 32 11.77 -6.20 12.12
CA GLY A 32 12.88 -7.00 12.62
C GLY A 32 13.86 -7.42 11.52
N CYS A 33 13.87 -6.80 10.35
CA CYS A 33 14.70 -7.27 9.24
C CYS A 33 16.20 -7.31 9.54
N ARG A 34 16.82 -8.48 9.35
CA ARG A 34 18.27 -8.64 9.40
C ARG A 34 18.93 -8.07 8.15
N MET A 35 20.02 -7.33 8.35
CA MET A 35 20.77 -6.73 7.26
C MET A 35 21.42 -7.80 6.37
N SER A 36 21.51 -7.51 5.07
CA SER A 36 22.18 -8.33 4.07
C SER A 36 23.49 -7.71 3.60
N TYR A 37 24.52 -8.54 3.38
CA TYR A 37 25.80 -8.14 2.80
C TYR A 37 26.07 -8.92 1.52
N MET A 38 26.75 -8.29 0.56
CA MET A 38 27.00 -8.80 -0.79
C MET A 38 28.23 -8.14 -1.41
N SER A 39 28.77 -8.75 -2.47
CA SER A 39 29.88 -8.24 -3.28
C SER A 39 29.41 -8.09 -4.73
N PRO A 40 28.69 -7.01 -5.07
CA PRO A 40 28.03 -6.88 -6.36
C PRO A 40 28.99 -6.42 -7.48
N SER A 41 29.01 -7.13 -8.60
CA SER A 41 29.63 -6.72 -9.87
C SER A 41 28.55 -6.52 -10.93
N TYR A 42 28.56 -5.40 -11.65
CA TYR A 42 27.56 -5.09 -12.68
C TYR A 42 28.21 -4.99 -14.06
N HIS A 43 27.69 -5.78 -15.01
CA HIS A 43 28.15 -5.81 -16.39
C HIS A 43 27.09 -5.22 -17.31
N VAL A 44 27.38 -4.04 -17.87
CA VAL A 44 26.50 -3.37 -18.84
C VAL A 44 26.39 -4.23 -20.11
N GLN A 45 25.16 -4.51 -20.54
CA GLN A 45 24.88 -5.24 -21.77
C GLN A 45 25.01 -4.30 -22.97
N SER A 46 26.25 -4.04 -23.41
CA SER A 46 26.57 -3.07 -24.46
C SER A 46 26.00 -3.41 -25.84
N GLN A 47 25.67 -4.67 -26.10
CA GLN A 47 25.03 -5.11 -27.35
C GLN A 47 23.52 -4.83 -27.37
N PHE A 48 22.90 -4.53 -26.23
CA PHE A 48 21.53 -4.03 -26.16
C PHE A 48 21.52 -2.52 -26.41
N ASP A 49 21.87 -2.16 -27.64
CA ASP A 49 22.07 -0.78 -28.07
C ASP A 49 20.86 -0.26 -28.89
N THR A 50 21.08 0.86 -29.59
CA THR A 50 20.05 1.50 -30.42
C THR A 50 19.55 0.66 -31.59
N SER A 51 20.23 -0.44 -31.95
CA SER A 51 19.73 -1.39 -32.95
C SER A 51 18.53 -2.19 -32.43
N TRP A 52 18.43 -2.41 -31.12
CA TRP A 52 17.31 -3.09 -30.47
C TRP A 52 16.18 -2.14 -30.12
N THR A 53 16.52 -0.97 -29.58
CA THR A 53 15.56 0.07 -29.21
C THR A 53 16.21 1.46 -29.13
N PRO A 54 15.58 2.52 -29.66
CA PRO A 54 16.05 3.90 -29.47
C PRO A 54 16.21 4.29 -27.99
N LEU A 55 15.46 3.64 -27.10
CA LEU A 55 15.47 3.87 -25.66
C LEU A 55 16.81 3.48 -24.99
N ALA A 56 17.66 2.69 -25.66
CA ALA A 56 19.00 2.35 -25.17
C ALA A 56 19.95 3.58 -25.07
N LYS A 57 19.57 4.73 -25.65
CA LYS A 57 20.27 6.01 -25.40
C LYS A 57 20.01 6.58 -24.01
N ARG A 58 18.87 6.23 -23.42
CA ARG A 58 18.39 6.73 -22.12
C ARG A 58 18.62 5.67 -21.06
N TYR A 59 18.17 4.45 -21.27
CA TYR A 59 18.22 3.38 -20.30
C TYR A 59 19.34 2.40 -20.58
N SER A 60 19.74 1.66 -19.55
CA SER A 60 20.73 0.60 -19.68
C SER A 60 20.21 -0.72 -19.09
N LEU A 61 20.82 -1.83 -19.51
CA LEU A 61 20.54 -3.16 -19.01
C LEU A 61 21.82 -3.69 -18.39
N LEU A 62 21.74 -4.11 -17.13
CA LEU A 62 22.88 -4.60 -16.35
C LEU A 62 22.71 -6.09 -16.09
N LEU A 63 23.79 -6.84 -16.17
CA LEU A 63 23.88 -8.21 -15.66
C LEU A 63 24.61 -8.17 -14.31
N TYR A 64 23.96 -8.65 -13.27
CA TYR A 64 24.55 -8.79 -11.95
C TYR A 64 25.40 -10.07 -11.88
N ARG A 65 26.58 -9.96 -11.24
CA ARG A 65 27.43 -11.09 -10.83
C ARG A 65 27.87 -10.89 -9.38
N GLU A 66 27.95 -11.97 -8.61
CA GLU A 66 28.61 -11.91 -7.30
C GLU A 66 30.13 -12.05 -7.51
N GLU A 67 30.88 -11.03 -7.12
CA GLU A 67 32.31 -10.94 -7.38
C GLU A 67 33.07 -12.13 -6.79
N GLY A 68 33.73 -12.90 -7.67
CA GLY A 68 34.55 -14.04 -7.31
C GLY A 68 33.80 -15.35 -7.09
N TRP A 69 32.50 -15.44 -7.41
CA TRP A 69 31.70 -16.67 -7.21
C TRP A 69 31.33 -17.40 -8.49
N GLU A 70 31.17 -16.68 -9.60
CA GLU A 70 30.60 -17.17 -10.86
C GLU A 70 31.26 -16.50 -12.06
N ASP A 71 31.16 -17.14 -13.23
CA ASP A 71 31.66 -16.61 -14.50
C ASP A 71 30.82 -15.43 -14.98
N ASN A 72 31.43 -14.57 -15.81
CA ASN A 72 30.73 -13.39 -16.35
C ASN A 72 29.69 -13.75 -17.43
N GLU A 73 29.82 -14.90 -18.09
CA GLU A 73 28.92 -15.31 -19.18
C GLU A 73 27.57 -15.87 -18.67
N PRO A 74 26.42 -15.40 -19.20
CA PRO A 74 25.12 -15.93 -18.83
C PRO A 74 24.87 -17.33 -19.41
N ARG A 75 24.76 -18.33 -18.53
CA ARG A 75 24.52 -19.75 -18.89
C ARG A 75 23.41 -20.41 -18.05
N GLY A 76 22.82 -19.65 -17.14
CA GLY A 76 21.80 -20.08 -16.19
C GLY A 76 20.38 -19.87 -16.70
N VAL A 77 19.46 -19.67 -15.75
CA VAL A 77 18.07 -19.29 -16.04
C VAL A 77 17.97 -17.77 -16.01
N PRO A 78 17.45 -17.13 -17.08
CA PRO A 78 17.35 -15.67 -17.11
C PRO A 78 16.29 -15.18 -16.14
N VAL A 79 16.64 -14.12 -15.41
CA VAL A 79 15.75 -13.34 -14.54
C VAL A 79 15.85 -11.88 -14.95
N LEU A 80 14.71 -11.22 -15.16
CA LEU A 80 14.64 -9.77 -15.36
C LEU A 80 14.09 -9.11 -14.11
N PHE A 81 14.88 -8.23 -13.49
CA PHE A 81 14.44 -7.35 -12.42
C PHE A 81 14.08 -5.96 -12.95
N ILE A 82 12.93 -5.44 -12.50
CA ILE A 82 12.40 -4.12 -12.83
C ILE A 82 12.29 -3.30 -11.54
N PRO A 83 13.04 -2.17 -11.42
CA PRO A 83 13.08 -1.35 -10.21
C PRO A 83 11.81 -0.51 -10.05
N GLY A 84 11.66 0.05 -8.85
CA GLY A 84 10.54 0.93 -8.50
C GLY A 84 10.71 2.39 -8.93
N ASN A 85 9.73 3.22 -8.56
CA ASN A 85 9.78 4.68 -8.73
C ASN A 85 11.03 5.28 -8.07
N ALA A 86 11.82 6.06 -8.82
CA ALA A 86 13.12 6.58 -8.41
C ALA A 86 14.08 5.50 -7.88
N GLY A 87 13.89 4.26 -8.33
CA GLY A 87 14.75 3.12 -8.02
C GLY A 87 15.78 2.88 -9.12
N SER A 88 16.90 2.28 -8.72
CA SER A 88 17.95 1.81 -9.63
C SER A 88 17.95 0.30 -9.74
N ALA A 89 18.66 -0.21 -10.76
CA ALA A 89 18.92 -1.63 -10.95
C ALA A 89 19.54 -2.28 -9.69
N HIS A 90 20.22 -1.50 -8.85
CA HIS A 90 20.86 -1.95 -7.62
C HIS A 90 19.89 -2.49 -6.55
N GLN A 91 18.58 -2.32 -6.69
CA GLN A 91 17.60 -2.89 -5.75
C GLN A 91 17.65 -4.43 -5.72
N ILE A 92 18.08 -5.10 -6.81
CA ILE A 92 18.13 -6.57 -6.87
C ILE A 92 19.31 -7.20 -6.10
N ARG A 93 20.36 -6.44 -5.81
CA ARG A 93 21.67 -6.97 -5.34
C ARG A 93 21.59 -7.96 -4.18
N SER A 94 20.71 -7.69 -3.22
CA SER A 94 20.56 -8.51 -2.03
C SER A 94 19.92 -9.86 -2.34
N ILE A 95 18.97 -9.90 -3.29
CA ILE A 95 18.32 -11.13 -3.76
C ILE A 95 19.28 -11.91 -4.66
N ALA A 96 19.93 -11.25 -5.62
CA ALA A 96 20.86 -11.89 -6.54
C ALA A 96 22.05 -12.51 -5.79
N SER A 97 22.68 -11.78 -4.87
CA SER A 97 23.73 -12.30 -4.00
C SER A 97 23.27 -13.50 -3.17
N SER A 98 22.03 -13.47 -2.66
CA SER A 98 21.46 -14.59 -1.93
C SER A 98 21.31 -15.83 -2.80
N ALA A 99 20.88 -15.67 -4.05
CA ALA A 99 20.72 -16.78 -4.98
C ALA A 99 22.08 -17.42 -5.32
N THR A 100 23.09 -16.59 -5.66
CA THR A 100 24.44 -17.08 -5.95
C THR A 100 25.02 -17.83 -4.74
N ARG A 101 24.95 -17.25 -3.54
CA ARG A 101 25.49 -17.87 -2.31
C ARG A 101 24.70 -19.07 -1.80
N GLN A 102 23.45 -19.27 -2.24
CA GLN A 102 22.73 -20.51 -1.99
C GLN A 102 23.14 -21.59 -3.00
N TYR A 103 23.25 -21.23 -4.29
CA TYR A 103 23.57 -22.17 -5.36
C TYR A 103 25.00 -22.73 -5.25
N TYR A 104 25.99 -21.87 -4.93
CA TYR A 104 27.38 -22.26 -4.80
C TYR A 104 27.75 -22.52 -3.33
N ALA A 105 28.29 -23.71 -3.03
CA ALA A 105 28.77 -24.05 -1.69
C ALA A 105 30.11 -23.35 -1.35
N SER A 106 30.92 -23.11 -2.37
CA SER A 106 32.12 -22.30 -2.34
C SER A 106 32.32 -21.68 -3.73
N PRO A 107 33.20 -20.67 -3.90
CA PRO A 107 33.46 -20.06 -5.21
C PRO A 107 33.57 -21.09 -6.34
N TYR A 108 32.78 -20.90 -7.40
CA TYR A 108 32.71 -21.75 -8.59
C TYR A 108 32.31 -23.23 -8.35
N THR A 109 31.93 -23.60 -7.13
CA THR A 109 31.58 -24.99 -6.76
C THR A 109 30.09 -25.08 -6.43
N SER A 110 29.31 -25.71 -7.29
CA SER A 110 27.87 -25.89 -7.08
C SER A 110 27.58 -26.73 -5.84
N SER A 111 26.60 -26.33 -5.04
CA SER A 111 26.11 -27.10 -3.90
C SER A 111 25.45 -28.41 -4.37
N PRO A 112 25.72 -29.54 -3.68
CA PRO A 112 25.08 -30.83 -3.95
C PRO A 112 23.54 -30.78 -3.96
N ASP A 113 22.94 -29.88 -3.17
CA ASP A 113 21.49 -29.70 -3.06
C ASP A 113 20.82 -29.25 -4.37
N PHE A 114 21.60 -28.64 -5.27
CA PHE A 114 21.14 -28.12 -6.55
C PHE A 114 21.67 -28.96 -7.71
N SER A 115 22.95 -29.34 -7.68
CA SER A 115 23.55 -30.14 -8.75
C SER A 115 22.94 -31.54 -8.88
N SER A 116 22.51 -32.16 -7.77
CA SER A 116 21.83 -33.46 -7.78
C SER A 116 20.44 -33.44 -8.42
N ARG A 117 19.82 -32.27 -8.54
CA ARG A 117 18.46 -32.07 -9.07
C ARG A 117 18.43 -31.35 -10.42
N ASP A 118 19.59 -31.22 -11.09
CA ASP A 118 19.75 -30.48 -12.35
C ASP A 118 19.21 -29.04 -12.30
N VAL A 119 19.28 -28.40 -11.11
CA VAL A 119 18.94 -26.99 -10.97
C VAL A 119 20.11 -26.17 -11.51
N LYS A 120 19.81 -25.14 -12.31
CA LYS A 120 20.80 -24.22 -12.89
C LYS A 120 20.96 -22.95 -12.05
N PRO A 121 22.12 -22.25 -12.14
CA PRO A 121 22.25 -20.93 -11.52
C PRO A 121 21.32 -19.92 -12.20
N LEU A 122 21.14 -18.75 -11.58
CA LEU A 122 20.32 -17.67 -12.14
C LEU A 122 21.19 -16.58 -12.75
N ASP A 123 20.76 -16.04 -13.89
CA ASP A 123 21.36 -14.86 -14.50
C ASP A 123 20.44 -13.66 -14.28
N PHE A 124 20.81 -12.79 -13.33
CA PHE A 124 20.02 -11.60 -12.99
C PHE A 124 20.36 -10.43 -13.90
N PHE A 125 19.47 -10.17 -14.85
CA PHE A 125 19.43 -8.92 -15.59
C PHE A 125 18.58 -7.91 -14.83
N ALA A 126 19.00 -6.65 -14.81
CA ALA A 126 18.28 -5.56 -14.17
C ALA A 126 18.26 -4.34 -15.10
N VAL A 127 17.07 -3.78 -15.32
CA VAL A 127 16.94 -2.54 -16.09
C VAL A 127 17.28 -1.35 -15.21
N GLU A 128 17.99 -0.38 -15.76
CA GLU A 128 18.31 0.89 -15.14
C GLU A 128 17.55 2.00 -15.88
N TYR A 129 16.54 2.55 -15.20
CA TYR A 129 15.66 3.59 -15.71
C TYR A 129 16.11 5.01 -15.32
N ASN A 130 17.37 5.19 -14.90
CA ASN A 130 17.91 6.47 -14.41
C ASN A 130 17.09 7.06 -13.26
N GLU A 131 16.54 6.21 -12.41
CA GLU A 131 15.70 6.60 -11.27
C GLU A 131 14.54 7.53 -11.69
N ASP A 132 13.88 7.22 -12.81
CA ASP A 132 12.70 7.95 -13.26
C ASP A 132 11.55 7.89 -12.24
N LEU A 133 10.75 8.96 -12.21
CA LEU A 133 9.63 9.13 -11.28
C LEU A 133 8.32 8.50 -11.81
N SER A 134 8.34 7.18 -12.04
CA SER A 134 7.25 6.43 -12.67
C SER A 134 5.92 6.41 -11.91
N ALA A 135 5.91 6.70 -10.60
CA ALA A 135 4.67 6.77 -9.82
C ALA A 135 3.79 7.98 -10.18
N PHE A 136 4.34 9.02 -10.81
CA PHE A 136 3.67 10.30 -11.03
C PHE A 136 3.37 10.60 -12.50
N HIS A 137 3.83 9.77 -13.45
CA HIS A 137 3.72 10.05 -14.87
C HIS A 137 3.46 8.77 -15.69
N GLY A 138 2.29 8.70 -16.31
CA GLY A 138 1.83 7.56 -17.12
C GLY A 138 2.68 7.28 -18.36
N PRO A 139 3.04 8.28 -19.18
CA PRO A 139 3.95 8.06 -20.31
C PRO A 139 5.32 7.50 -19.91
N THR A 140 5.84 7.80 -18.71
CA THR A 140 7.06 7.14 -18.21
C THR A 140 6.84 5.64 -18.06
N LEU A 141 5.73 5.19 -17.48
CA LEU A 141 5.42 3.76 -17.35
C LEU A 141 5.29 3.06 -18.72
N ASP A 142 4.69 3.73 -19.72
CA ASP A 142 4.61 3.20 -21.08
C ASP A 142 6.00 2.96 -21.68
N VAL A 143 6.91 3.91 -21.50
CA VAL A 143 8.30 3.83 -22.01
C VAL A 143 9.11 2.79 -21.24
N GLU A 144 8.94 2.69 -19.92
CA GLU A 144 9.55 1.64 -19.09
C GLU A 144 9.11 0.24 -19.55
N ARG A 145 7.80 0.06 -19.83
CA ARG A 145 7.22 -1.17 -20.38
C ARG A 145 7.79 -1.51 -21.76
N GLU A 146 7.88 -0.53 -22.66
CA GLU A 146 8.45 -0.74 -23.99
C GLU A 146 9.91 -1.22 -23.89
N TYR A 147 10.71 -0.55 -23.07
CA TYR A 147 12.10 -0.93 -22.85
C TYR A 147 12.23 -2.34 -22.25
N ALA A 148 11.43 -2.67 -21.24
CA ALA A 148 11.42 -4.01 -20.64
C ALA A 148 11.03 -5.10 -21.65
N THR A 149 10.05 -4.82 -22.52
CA THR A 149 9.63 -5.74 -23.60
C THR A 149 10.79 -6.04 -24.56
N ARG A 150 11.55 -5.00 -24.94
CA ARG A 150 12.74 -5.14 -25.80
C ARG A 150 13.88 -5.83 -25.07
N ALA A 151 14.07 -5.56 -23.78
CA ALA A 151 15.07 -6.20 -22.94
C ALA A 151 14.81 -7.71 -22.82
N ILE A 152 13.56 -8.14 -22.62
CA ILE A 152 13.20 -9.57 -22.62
C ILE A 152 13.58 -10.23 -23.95
N SER A 153 13.27 -9.57 -25.07
CA SER A 153 13.58 -10.10 -26.41
C SER A 153 15.09 -10.24 -26.64
N TYR A 154 15.87 -9.25 -26.18
CA TYR A 154 17.33 -9.30 -26.22
C TYR A 154 17.89 -10.40 -25.33
N ILE A 155 17.47 -10.46 -24.06
CA ILE A 155 17.94 -11.46 -23.09
C ILE A 155 17.70 -12.85 -23.66
N LEU A 156 16.47 -13.16 -24.09
CA LEU A 156 16.14 -14.48 -24.64
C LEU A 156 16.91 -14.83 -25.93
N SER A 157 17.42 -13.86 -26.67
CA SER A 157 18.29 -14.11 -27.83
C SER A 157 19.68 -14.65 -27.45
N LEU A 158 20.10 -14.46 -26.19
CA LEU A 158 21.34 -14.99 -25.63
C LEU A 158 21.22 -16.48 -25.23
N TYR A 159 20.00 -17.02 -25.20
CA TYR A 159 19.70 -18.38 -24.71
C TYR A 159 19.17 -19.29 -25.83
N PRO A 160 19.17 -20.63 -25.61
CA PRO A 160 18.52 -21.56 -26.53
C PRO A 160 17.05 -21.23 -26.78
N ARG A 161 16.58 -21.52 -27.99
CA ARG A 161 15.17 -21.33 -28.36
C ARG A 161 14.24 -22.10 -27.42
N GLY A 162 13.14 -21.44 -27.02
CA GLY A 162 12.17 -22.01 -26.08
C GLY A 162 12.47 -21.71 -24.61
N THR A 163 13.56 -21.01 -24.31
CA THR A 163 13.83 -20.51 -22.95
C THR A 163 12.80 -19.43 -22.58
N SER A 164 12.27 -19.52 -21.36
CA SER A 164 11.38 -18.53 -20.75
C SER A 164 12.09 -17.80 -19.60
N ILE A 165 11.66 -16.57 -19.30
CA ILE A 165 12.29 -15.68 -18.31
C ILE A 165 11.40 -15.50 -17.05
N ILE A 166 12.03 -15.45 -15.88
CA ILE A 166 11.36 -15.03 -14.62
C ILE A 166 11.40 -13.51 -14.54
N VAL A 167 10.29 -12.85 -14.22
CA VAL A 167 10.26 -11.39 -14.03
C VAL A 167 10.05 -11.05 -12.56
N MET A 168 10.87 -10.16 -12.02
CA MET A 168 10.74 -9.63 -10.67
C MET A 168 10.51 -8.13 -10.72
N GLY A 169 9.49 -7.64 -10.04
CA GLY A 169 9.17 -6.22 -9.97
C GLY A 169 9.09 -5.72 -8.54
N HIS A 170 9.71 -4.57 -8.26
CA HIS A 170 9.58 -3.90 -6.96
C HIS A 170 8.78 -2.60 -7.12
N SER A 171 7.81 -2.33 -6.24
CA SER A 171 7.00 -1.12 -6.27
C SER A 171 6.36 -0.93 -7.66
N MET A 172 6.48 0.25 -8.29
CA MET A 172 6.02 0.53 -9.66
C MET A 172 6.63 -0.42 -10.72
N GLY A 173 7.80 -1.00 -10.49
CA GLY A 173 8.39 -2.01 -11.40
C GLY A 173 7.55 -3.29 -11.51
N GLY A 174 6.76 -3.63 -10.49
CA GLY A 174 5.78 -4.71 -10.58
C GLY A 174 4.53 -4.33 -11.39
N VAL A 175 4.17 -3.04 -11.45
CA VAL A 175 3.12 -2.53 -12.35
C VAL A 175 3.58 -2.65 -13.80
N VAL A 176 4.86 -2.30 -14.06
CA VAL A 176 5.48 -2.55 -15.37
C VAL A 176 5.52 -4.04 -15.67
N ALA A 177 5.97 -4.89 -14.74
CA ALA A 177 6.03 -6.34 -14.93
C ALA A 177 4.67 -6.96 -15.29
N THR A 178 3.59 -6.56 -14.61
CA THR A 178 2.23 -7.06 -14.89
C THR A 178 1.68 -6.53 -16.22
N SER A 179 2.09 -5.33 -16.66
CA SER A 179 1.72 -4.79 -17.99
C SER A 179 2.37 -5.51 -19.18
N LEU A 180 3.34 -6.40 -18.93
CA LEU A 180 3.95 -7.26 -19.94
C LEU A 180 3.10 -8.50 -20.25
N LEU A 181 2.03 -8.74 -19.49
CA LEU A 181 1.13 -9.86 -19.68
C LEU A 181 0.01 -9.53 -20.69
N PRO A 182 -0.56 -10.53 -21.36
CA PRO A 182 -0.11 -11.94 -21.40
C PRO A 182 1.16 -12.11 -22.25
N SER A 183 2.07 -13.00 -21.84
CA SER A 183 3.29 -13.29 -22.60
C SER A 183 3.72 -14.75 -22.45
N PRO A 184 3.96 -15.50 -23.55
CA PRO A 184 4.45 -16.88 -23.49
C PRO A 184 5.93 -16.96 -23.08
N ASN A 185 6.65 -15.85 -23.17
CA ASN A 185 8.06 -15.77 -22.84
C ASN A 185 8.30 -15.67 -21.32
N ILE A 186 7.27 -15.29 -20.54
CA ILE A 186 7.39 -15.10 -19.09
C ILE A 186 6.92 -16.36 -18.35
N SER A 187 7.82 -16.96 -17.57
CA SER A 187 7.55 -18.20 -16.84
C SER A 187 6.80 -18.01 -15.53
N ALA A 188 7.12 -16.93 -14.80
CA ALA A 188 6.51 -16.54 -13.53
C ALA A 188 6.83 -15.07 -13.23
N ILE A 189 5.98 -14.42 -12.42
CA ILE A 189 6.22 -13.07 -11.91
C ILE A 189 6.25 -13.06 -10.37
N ILE A 190 7.26 -12.40 -9.81
CA ILE A 190 7.33 -12.09 -8.37
C ILE A 190 7.26 -10.59 -8.20
N THR A 191 6.23 -10.08 -7.52
CA THR A 191 6.11 -8.66 -7.22
C THR A 191 6.32 -8.38 -5.73
N MET A 192 7.00 -7.29 -5.41
CA MET A 192 7.39 -6.92 -4.05
C MET A 192 6.93 -5.48 -3.77
N SER A 193 6.09 -5.30 -2.76
CA SER A 193 5.50 -4.00 -2.38
C SER A 193 4.88 -3.24 -3.57
N THR A 194 4.32 -3.98 -4.53
CA THR A 194 3.75 -3.43 -5.76
C THR A 194 2.29 -3.06 -5.55
N PRO A 195 1.87 -1.80 -5.79
CA PRO A 195 0.46 -1.44 -5.79
C PRO A 195 -0.23 -1.97 -7.05
N HIS A 196 -0.99 -3.06 -6.94
CA HIS A 196 -1.75 -3.66 -8.05
C HIS A 196 -3.13 -3.03 -8.24
N GLN A 197 -3.78 -2.59 -7.16
CA GLN A 197 -5.18 -2.15 -7.22
C GLN A 197 -5.34 -0.65 -7.44
N ILE A 198 -4.57 0.17 -6.71
CA ILE A 198 -4.74 1.63 -6.74
C ILE A 198 -3.37 2.30 -6.80
N PRO A 199 -3.16 3.26 -7.72
CA PRO A 199 -1.90 3.96 -7.80
C PRO A 199 -1.65 4.83 -6.54
N PRO A 200 -0.40 4.87 -6.03
CA PRO A 200 -0.04 5.70 -4.88
C PRO A 200 -0.26 7.20 -5.13
N ALA A 201 -0.08 7.65 -6.38
CA ALA A 201 -0.37 9.01 -6.82
C ALA A 201 -1.42 9.01 -7.93
N ARG A 202 -2.52 9.73 -7.71
CA ARG A 202 -3.76 9.64 -8.52
C ARG A 202 -4.01 10.90 -9.35
N PHE A 203 -2.92 11.49 -9.85
CA PHE A 203 -2.94 12.79 -10.53
C PHE A 203 -2.97 12.67 -12.06
N ASP A 204 -2.70 11.48 -12.61
CA ASP A 204 -2.62 11.24 -14.05
C ASP A 204 -3.64 10.17 -14.47
N ARG A 205 -4.48 10.53 -15.45
CA ARG A 205 -5.49 9.66 -16.05
C ARG A 205 -4.88 8.44 -16.73
N ARG A 206 -3.70 8.57 -17.33
CA ARG A 206 -3.04 7.48 -18.04
C ARG A 206 -2.54 6.41 -17.08
N ILE A 207 -2.06 6.79 -15.89
CA ILE A 207 -1.74 5.81 -14.83
C ILE A 207 -2.97 5.00 -14.45
N ALA A 208 -4.12 5.65 -14.25
CA ALA A 208 -5.37 4.95 -13.94
C ALA A 208 -5.74 3.93 -15.04
N ALA A 209 -5.59 4.29 -16.31
CA ALA A 209 -5.83 3.39 -17.44
C ALA A 209 -4.88 2.18 -17.47
N ILE A 210 -3.60 2.36 -17.12
CA ILE A 210 -2.63 1.25 -17.00
C ILE A 210 -3.06 0.27 -15.90
N TYR A 211 -3.50 0.78 -14.74
CA TYR A 211 -3.96 -0.07 -13.64
C TYR A 211 -5.23 -0.84 -13.99
N GLU A 212 -6.21 -0.18 -14.62
CA GLU A 212 -7.44 -0.84 -15.09
C GLU A 212 -7.13 -1.95 -16.10
N HIS A 213 -6.23 -1.68 -17.07
CA HIS A 213 -5.78 -2.67 -18.04
C HIS A 213 -5.06 -3.85 -17.38
N ASN A 214 -4.12 -3.58 -16.47
CA ASN A 214 -3.39 -4.63 -15.77
C ASN A 214 -4.33 -5.50 -14.93
N GLN A 215 -5.26 -4.91 -14.19
CA GLN A 215 -6.24 -5.66 -13.40
C GLN A 215 -7.09 -6.57 -14.29
N ALA A 216 -7.63 -6.04 -15.39
CA ALA A 216 -8.40 -6.83 -16.35
C ALA A 216 -7.58 -8.01 -16.88
N THR A 217 -6.34 -7.77 -17.32
CA THR A 217 -5.43 -8.81 -17.82
C THR A 217 -5.12 -9.86 -16.76
N LEU A 218 -4.87 -9.43 -15.52
CA LEU A 218 -4.58 -10.33 -14.40
C LEU A 218 -5.75 -11.27 -14.13
N THR A 219 -7.02 -10.86 -14.30
CA THR A 219 -8.16 -11.79 -14.07
C THR A 219 -8.10 -13.05 -14.95
N THR A 220 -7.51 -12.97 -16.13
CA THR A 220 -7.46 -14.05 -17.14
C THR A 220 -6.08 -14.66 -17.39
N ALA A 221 -4.99 -14.01 -16.96
CA ALA A 221 -3.63 -14.48 -17.26
C ALA A 221 -3.28 -15.80 -16.54
N ASP A 222 -2.73 -16.76 -17.28
CA ASP A 222 -2.33 -18.08 -16.78
C ASP A 222 -0.89 -18.12 -16.18
N THR A 223 -0.11 -17.05 -16.38
CA THR A 223 1.23 -16.93 -15.82
C THR A 223 1.15 -16.97 -14.28
N PRO A 224 1.92 -17.85 -13.59
CA PRO A 224 2.01 -17.84 -12.13
C PRO A 224 2.52 -16.50 -11.58
N ILE A 225 1.80 -15.90 -10.63
CA ILE A 225 2.18 -14.63 -10.00
C ILE A 225 2.07 -14.72 -8.48
N LEU A 226 3.10 -14.27 -7.78
CA LEU A 226 3.08 -14.09 -6.33
C LEU A 226 3.43 -12.65 -5.96
N SER A 227 2.61 -12.04 -5.10
CA SER A 227 2.83 -10.69 -4.56
C SER A 227 3.20 -10.74 -3.07
N LEU A 228 4.33 -10.13 -2.71
CA LEU A 228 4.79 -9.94 -1.33
C LEU A 228 4.49 -8.53 -0.86
N CYS A 229 3.76 -8.40 0.26
CA CYS A 229 3.34 -7.11 0.83
C CYS A 229 3.93 -6.91 2.23
N GLY A 230 4.35 -5.67 2.53
CA GLY A 230 5.07 -5.34 3.77
C GLY A 230 4.22 -5.16 5.03
N GLY A 231 2.90 -5.07 4.88
CA GLY A 231 1.97 -4.77 5.96
C GLY A 231 2.05 -3.30 6.42
N ALA A 232 1.68 -3.02 7.67
CA ALA A 232 1.66 -1.65 8.19
C ALA A 232 3.02 -0.94 8.30
N ALA A 233 4.14 -1.66 8.13
CA ALA A 233 5.48 -1.09 8.07
C ALA A 233 5.77 -0.33 6.76
N ASP A 234 5.03 -0.64 5.68
CA ASP A 234 5.12 0.10 4.43
C ASP A 234 4.34 1.42 4.53
N LEU A 235 5.06 2.52 4.71
CA LEU A 235 4.50 3.87 4.77
C LEU A 235 4.43 4.57 3.40
N MET A 236 5.06 4.01 2.36
CA MET A 236 5.04 4.60 1.02
C MET A 236 3.82 4.15 0.23
N VAL A 237 3.49 2.86 0.32
CA VAL A 237 2.36 2.24 -0.36
C VAL A 237 1.48 1.54 0.67
N PRO A 238 0.20 1.96 0.82
CA PRO A 238 -0.75 1.22 1.64
C PRO A 238 -0.83 -0.24 1.19
N SER A 239 -0.52 -1.19 2.09
CA SER A 239 -0.36 -2.60 1.71
C SER A 239 -1.64 -3.28 1.19
N GLU A 240 -2.82 -2.74 1.45
CA GLU A 240 -4.07 -3.16 0.82
C GLU A 240 -4.02 -3.01 -0.72
N PHE A 241 -3.26 -2.06 -1.25
CA PHE A 241 -3.12 -1.84 -2.69
C PHE A 241 -2.25 -2.92 -3.33
N CYS A 242 -1.48 -3.66 -2.54
CA CYS A 242 -0.58 -4.73 -2.97
C CYS A 242 -1.25 -6.10 -3.14
N ILE A 243 -2.53 -6.20 -2.77
CA ILE A 243 -3.33 -7.42 -2.94
C ILE A 243 -3.67 -7.63 -4.42
N LEU A 244 -3.38 -8.81 -4.95
CA LEU A 244 -3.70 -9.19 -6.32
C LEU A 244 -5.22 -9.44 -6.47
N PRO A 245 -5.80 -9.18 -7.66
CA PRO A 245 -7.21 -9.49 -7.92
C PRO A 245 -7.47 -11.00 -7.86
N GLU A 246 -8.64 -11.39 -7.37
CA GLU A 246 -9.06 -12.79 -7.30
C GLU A 246 -9.10 -13.44 -8.69
N VAL A 247 -8.79 -14.74 -8.75
CA VAL A 247 -8.70 -15.48 -10.00
C VAL A 247 -10.09 -15.96 -10.43
N VAL A 248 -10.52 -15.61 -11.65
CA VAL A 248 -11.75 -16.16 -12.24
C VAL A 248 -11.47 -17.56 -12.83
N ASN A 249 -10.27 -17.78 -13.36
CA ASN A 249 -9.83 -19.07 -13.92
C ASN A 249 -9.14 -19.96 -12.87
N ARG A 250 -9.76 -21.08 -12.47
CA ARG A 250 -9.26 -21.96 -11.37
C ARG A 250 -7.87 -22.58 -11.60
N ASN A 251 -7.30 -22.49 -12.80
CA ASN A 251 -6.04 -23.15 -13.15
C ASN A 251 -4.78 -22.26 -13.02
N ALA A 252 -4.93 -20.94 -12.84
CA ALA A 252 -3.79 -20.02 -12.74
C ALA A 252 -3.33 -19.82 -11.29
N TYR A 253 -2.04 -20.01 -11.02
CA TYR A 253 -1.48 -19.77 -9.67
C TYR A 253 -1.37 -18.26 -9.39
N ARG A 254 -2.10 -17.79 -8.38
CA ARG A 254 -2.04 -16.40 -7.93
C ARG A 254 -2.17 -16.31 -6.43
N ARG A 255 -1.21 -15.66 -5.76
CA ARG A 255 -1.23 -15.52 -4.30
C ARG A 255 -0.64 -14.19 -3.85
N THR A 256 -1.26 -13.60 -2.83
CA THR A 256 -0.70 -12.48 -2.07
C THR A 256 -0.31 -12.97 -0.70
N ILE A 257 0.91 -12.63 -0.26
CA ILE A 257 1.44 -13.00 1.06
C ILE A 257 2.00 -11.76 1.74
N PHE A 258 1.57 -11.53 2.97
CA PHE A 258 2.10 -10.46 3.80
C PHE A 258 3.33 -10.96 4.56
N SER A 259 4.35 -10.10 4.71
CA SER A 259 5.59 -10.46 5.40
C SER A 259 5.40 -10.87 6.87
N GLY A 260 4.35 -10.36 7.52
CA GLY A 260 3.93 -10.80 8.86
C GLY A 260 3.39 -12.24 8.90
N ALA A 261 2.80 -12.70 7.79
CA ALA A 261 2.27 -14.05 7.64
C ALA A 261 3.31 -15.04 7.12
N LEU A 262 4.31 -14.54 6.38
CA LEU A 262 5.35 -15.35 5.76
C LEU A 262 6.12 -16.11 6.85
N GLU A 263 6.02 -17.45 6.81
CA GLU A 263 6.74 -18.32 7.73
C GLU A 263 8.26 -18.01 7.68
N GLY A 264 8.94 -17.98 8.82
CA GLY A 264 10.36 -17.59 8.89
C GLY A 264 10.66 -16.09 8.72
N CYS A 265 9.65 -15.25 8.49
CA CYS A 265 9.78 -13.79 8.48
C CYS A 265 9.06 -13.16 9.67
N TRP A 266 7.74 -13.37 9.77
CA TRP A 266 6.87 -12.91 10.87
C TRP A 266 7.08 -11.45 11.32
N THR A 267 7.46 -10.56 10.39
CA THR A 267 7.76 -9.16 10.69
C THR A 267 7.17 -8.23 9.64
N GLY A 268 6.80 -7.02 10.06
CA GLY A 268 6.50 -5.94 9.12
C GLY A 268 7.75 -5.54 8.36
N VAL A 269 7.63 -5.35 7.05
CA VAL A 269 8.75 -4.99 6.19
C VAL A 269 8.43 -3.68 5.50
N GLY A 270 9.23 -2.64 5.74
CA GLY A 270 9.04 -1.35 5.08
C GLY A 270 9.26 -1.42 3.56
N HIS A 271 8.80 -0.40 2.83
CA HIS A 271 8.77 -0.38 1.35
C HIS A 271 10.12 -0.79 0.72
N GLN A 272 11.18 -0.03 1.01
CA GLN A 272 12.52 -0.29 0.49
C GLN A 272 13.19 -1.49 1.15
N VAL A 273 12.74 -1.88 2.35
CA VAL A 273 13.30 -3.00 3.12
C VAL A 273 12.94 -4.32 2.48
N MET A 274 11.83 -4.37 1.73
CA MET A 274 11.35 -5.56 1.03
C MET A 274 12.42 -6.25 0.18
N VAL A 275 13.31 -5.49 -0.46
CA VAL A 275 14.32 -6.05 -1.38
C VAL A 275 15.62 -6.47 -0.70
N TRP A 276 15.86 -6.11 0.56
CA TRP A 276 17.11 -6.44 1.27
C TRP A 276 16.93 -7.12 2.63
N CYS A 277 15.71 -7.15 3.17
CA CYS A 277 15.39 -7.91 4.38
C CYS A 277 15.86 -9.35 4.23
N HIS A 278 16.75 -9.82 5.10
CA HIS A 278 17.35 -11.13 4.91
C HIS A 278 16.31 -12.27 4.89
N GLN A 279 15.33 -12.22 5.79
CA GLN A 279 14.24 -13.20 5.89
C GLN A 279 13.44 -13.31 4.58
N VAL A 280 13.15 -12.17 3.94
CA VAL A 280 12.39 -12.14 2.67
C VAL A 280 13.28 -12.52 1.50
N ARG A 281 14.43 -11.84 1.32
CA ARG A 281 15.30 -12.01 0.15
C ARG A 281 15.79 -13.46 0.01
N SER A 282 16.06 -14.14 1.12
CA SER A 282 16.59 -15.51 1.13
C SER A 282 15.57 -16.47 0.51
N ARG A 283 14.29 -16.30 0.86
CA ARG A 283 13.19 -17.10 0.32
C ARG A 283 12.87 -16.76 -1.14
N VAL A 284 12.87 -15.47 -1.49
CA VAL A 284 12.67 -15.04 -2.89
C VAL A 284 13.76 -15.60 -3.80
N ALA A 285 15.02 -15.56 -3.36
CA ALA A 285 16.14 -16.16 -4.08
C ALA A 285 15.99 -17.67 -4.23
N ARG A 286 15.57 -18.36 -3.16
CA ARG A 286 15.34 -19.81 -3.18
C ARG A 286 14.21 -20.22 -4.13
N VAL A 287 13.10 -19.48 -4.12
CA VAL A 287 12.00 -19.66 -5.08
C VAL A 287 12.51 -19.51 -6.51
N ALA A 288 13.25 -18.44 -6.81
CA ALA A 288 13.71 -18.17 -8.16
C ALA A 288 14.60 -19.31 -8.70
N LEU A 289 15.49 -19.87 -7.87
CA LEU A 289 16.33 -21.02 -8.22
C LEU A 289 15.48 -22.24 -8.59
N GLU A 290 14.48 -22.57 -7.78
CA GLU A 290 13.66 -23.77 -8.00
C GLU A 290 12.60 -23.58 -9.10
N LEU A 291 12.12 -22.35 -9.34
CA LEU A 291 11.25 -22.03 -10.48
C LEU A 291 11.95 -22.29 -11.82
N GLY A 292 13.26 -22.04 -11.89
CA GLY A 292 14.05 -22.28 -13.09
C GLY A 292 14.09 -23.75 -13.52
N ALA A 293 13.91 -24.68 -12.58
CA ALA A 293 13.86 -26.12 -12.84
C ALA A 293 12.42 -26.65 -13.05
N ALA A 294 11.39 -25.86 -12.71
CA ALA A 294 9.98 -26.29 -12.77
C ALA A 294 9.40 -26.20 -14.20
N PRO A 295 9.03 -27.35 -14.83
CA PRO A 295 8.59 -27.43 -16.21
C PRO A 295 7.17 -26.90 -16.44
N SER A 296 6.27 -26.99 -15.45
CA SER A 296 4.85 -26.67 -15.60
C SER A 296 4.38 -25.54 -14.67
N SER A 297 3.31 -24.83 -15.04
CA SER A 297 2.72 -23.77 -14.21
C SER A 297 2.23 -24.29 -12.85
N MET A 298 1.77 -25.55 -12.78
CA MET A 298 1.32 -26.19 -11.54
C MET A 298 2.50 -26.45 -10.59
N GLU A 299 3.60 -26.99 -11.10
CA GLU A 299 4.82 -27.22 -10.31
C GLU A 299 5.44 -25.90 -9.84
N ARG A 300 5.39 -24.84 -10.66
CA ARG A 300 5.79 -23.49 -10.26
C ARG A 300 4.94 -22.97 -9.10
N GLY A 301 3.64 -23.23 -9.11
CA GLY A 301 2.75 -22.95 -7.98
C GLY A 301 3.17 -23.68 -6.70
N PHE A 302 3.52 -24.96 -6.80
CA PHE A 302 4.03 -25.74 -5.67
C PHE A 302 5.37 -25.18 -5.14
N VAL A 303 6.28 -24.73 -6.01
CA VAL A 303 7.53 -24.07 -5.59
C VAL A 303 7.23 -22.80 -4.77
N PHE A 304 6.25 -22.00 -5.21
CA PHE A 304 5.80 -20.85 -4.43
C PHE A 304 5.23 -21.26 -3.07
N ASP A 305 4.28 -22.21 -3.03
CA ASP A 305 3.65 -22.67 -1.78
C ASP A 305 4.62 -23.37 -0.82
N ARG A 306 5.75 -23.88 -1.32
CA ARG A 306 6.81 -24.47 -0.51
C ARG A 306 7.61 -23.40 0.23
N TRP A 307 8.07 -22.36 -0.48
CA TRP A 307 9.07 -21.41 0.04
C TRP A 307 8.50 -20.06 0.46
N LEU A 308 7.36 -19.66 -0.08
CA LEU A 308 6.64 -18.43 0.26
C LEU A 308 5.25 -18.84 0.73
N ARG A 309 5.13 -19.23 1.99
CA ARG A 309 3.89 -19.75 2.60
C ARG A 309 3.47 -18.95 3.82
N ASP A 310 2.18 -19.04 4.12
CA ASP A 310 1.50 -18.35 5.21
C ASP A 310 0.86 -19.33 6.23
N GLY A 311 1.16 -20.63 6.12
CA GLY A 311 0.68 -21.68 7.03
C GLY A 311 -0.79 -22.08 6.88
N ARG A 312 -1.48 -21.70 5.79
CA ARG A 312 -2.92 -21.98 5.60
C ARG A 312 -3.23 -23.17 4.72
N SER A 313 -2.34 -23.44 3.77
CA SER A 313 -2.49 -24.51 2.79
C SER A 313 -1.58 -25.67 3.18
N LEU A 314 -2.14 -26.88 3.20
CA LEU A 314 -1.34 -28.09 3.31
C LEU A 314 -0.58 -28.31 2.00
N LEU A 315 0.66 -28.78 2.09
CA LEU A 315 1.32 -29.35 0.92
C LEU A 315 0.84 -30.77 0.66
N PRO A 316 0.82 -31.19 -0.62
CA PRO A 316 0.76 -32.60 -0.98
C PRO A 316 1.78 -33.43 -0.17
N ALA A 317 1.30 -34.49 0.48
CA ALA A 317 2.16 -35.43 1.19
C ALA A 317 3.04 -36.20 0.18
N PRO A 318 4.36 -36.35 0.43
CA PRO A 318 5.21 -37.14 -0.43
C PRO A 318 4.97 -38.64 -0.21
N GLY A 319 4.33 -39.31 -1.17
CA GLY A 319 4.28 -40.78 -1.25
C GLY A 319 3.10 -41.47 -0.55
N HIS A 320 3.17 -42.79 -0.45
CA HIS A 320 2.18 -43.62 0.25
C HIS A 320 2.42 -43.60 1.77
N PRO A 321 1.37 -43.63 2.60
CA PRO A 321 1.49 -43.62 4.06
C PRO A 321 2.40 -44.74 4.55
N VAL A 322 3.41 -44.37 5.36
CA VAL A 322 4.30 -45.36 5.97
C VAL A 322 3.59 -46.01 7.16
N GLN A 323 3.61 -47.34 7.23
CA GLN A 323 3.11 -48.08 8.39
C GLN A 323 4.21 -48.25 9.44
N LEU A 324 3.87 -48.07 10.71
CA LEU A 324 4.77 -48.30 11.83
C LEU A 324 4.53 -49.70 12.43
N ASP A 325 5.52 -50.59 12.28
CA ASP A 325 5.51 -51.91 12.90
C ASP A 325 6.06 -51.83 14.34
N LEU A 326 5.16 -51.81 15.32
CA LEU A 326 5.50 -51.80 16.74
C LEU A 326 6.23 -53.08 17.20
N SER A 327 6.31 -54.14 16.38
CA SER A 327 7.02 -55.36 16.73
C SER A 327 8.54 -55.23 16.71
N GLN A 328 9.06 -54.28 15.93
CA GLN A 328 10.48 -54.03 15.74
C GLN A 328 10.99 -52.83 16.54
N GLU A 329 10.11 -52.17 17.30
CA GLU A 329 10.39 -50.91 17.99
C GLU A 329 10.27 -51.06 19.50
N THR A 330 11.11 -50.32 20.24
CA THR A 330 10.93 -50.15 21.69
C THR A 330 10.08 -48.91 21.95
N TYR A 331 8.95 -49.10 22.64
CA TYR A 331 8.01 -48.00 22.92
C TYR A 331 7.67 -47.87 24.40
N ALA A 332 7.34 -46.66 24.83
CA ALA A 332 6.84 -46.36 26.17
C ALA A 332 5.42 -45.77 26.11
N VAL A 333 4.57 -46.18 27.06
CA VAL A 333 3.19 -45.71 27.17
C VAL A 333 3.13 -44.52 28.10
N LEU A 334 2.49 -43.44 27.64
CA LEU A 334 2.35 -42.19 28.37
C LEU A 334 1.07 -42.19 29.22
N PRO A 335 1.03 -41.43 30.33
CA PRO A 335 -0.18 -41.26 31.11
C PRO A 335 -1.24 -40.47 30.33
N SER A 336 -2.51 -40.60 30.72
CA SER A 336 -3.60 -39.75 30.21
C SER A 336 -3.39 -38.29 30.62
N GLY A 337 -3.54 -37.37 29.68
CA GLY A 337 -3.36 -35.92 29.89
C GLY A 337 -2.46 -35.29 28.82
N PRO A 338 -2.02 -34.03 29.03
CA PRO A 338 -1.14 -33.35 28.09
C PRO A 338 0.21 -34.08 28.02
N LEU A 339 0.60 -34.41 26.80
CA LEU A 339 1.88 -34.99 26.49
C LEU A 339 2.96 -33.91 26.55
N VAL A 340 3.97 -34.13 27.39
CA VAL A 340 5.17 -33.29 27.43
C VAL A 340 6.42 -34.16 27.38
N LEU A 341 7.17 -34.08 26.28
CA LEU A 341 8.46 -34.73 26.11
C LEU A 341 9.56 -33.66 26.13
N ARG A 342 10.36 -33.67 27.19
CA ARG A 342 11.59 -32.87 27.36
C ARG A 342 12.81 -33.79 27.20
N ASP A 343 13.98 -33.22 26.91
CA ASP A 343 15.27 -33.95 26.81
C ASP A 343 15.26 -35.13 25.82
N LEU A 344 15.05 -34.85 24.53
CA LEU A 344 15.00 -35.84 23.43
C LEU A 344 16.38 -36.41 23.04
N ARG A 345 17.13 -36.95 24.02
CA ARG A 345 18.53 -37.41 23.87
C ARG A 345 18.68 -38.77 23.19
N LYS A 346 17.61 -39.57 23.13
CA LYS A 346 17.64 -40.87 22.44
C LYS A 346 17.69 -40.67 20.93
N ALA A 347 18.55 -41.41 20.24
CA ALA A 347 18.68 -41.35 18.77
C ALA A 347 17.37 -41.69 18.05
N ARG A 348 16.61 -42.65 18.59
CA ARG A 348 15.25 -43.01 18.14
C ARG A 348 14.44 -43.47 19.34
N ALA A 349 13.19 -43.04 19.45
CA ALA A 349 12.24 -43.60 20.39
C ALA A 349 10.80 -43.42 19.91
N VAL A 350 9.92 -44.30 20.40
CA VAL A 350 8.49 -44.30 20.11
C VAL A 350 7.72 -44.17 21.41
N TYR A 351 6.73 -43.27 21.45
CA TYR A 351 5.82 -43.12 22.58
C TYR A 351 4.38 -43.36 22.14
N LEU A 352 3.58 -43.99 23.01
CA LEU A 352 2.14 -44.21 22.80
C LEU A 352 1.35 -43.35 23.78
N ALA A 353 0.54 -42.41 23.26
CA ALA A 353 -0.38 -41.60 24.05
C ALA A 353 -1.82 -42.16 23.94
N PRO A 354 -2.53 -42.39 25.05
CA PRO A 354 -3.91 -42.89 25.01
C PRO A 354 -4.86 -41.81 24.47
N VAL A 355 -5.77 -42.21 23.57
CA VAL A 355 -6.85 -41.34 23.09
C VAL A 355 -7.93 -41.26 24.18
N PRO A 356 -8.34 -40.06 24.63
CA PRO A 356 -9.36 -39.93 25.66
C PRO A 356 -10.74 -40.32 25.14
N GLU A 357 -11.55 -40.96 25.99
CA GLU A 357 -12.96 -41.20 25.70
C GLU A 357 -13.73 -39.88 25.77
N ALA A 358 -14.24 -39.40 24.63
CA ALA A 358 -14.97 -38.15 24.54
C ALA A 358 -16.27 -38.31 23.73
N ASN A 359 -17.37 -37.77 24.26
CA ASN A 359 -18.68 -37.75 23.59
C ASN A 359 -18.82 -36.60 22.57
N HIS A 360 -17.72 -35.95 22.18
CA HIS A 360 -17.68 -34.82 21.28
C HIS A 360 -16.46 -34.93 20.35
N PRO A 361 -16.47 -34.28 19.16
CA PRO A 361 -15.31 -34.29 18.28
C PRO A 361 -14.09 -33.71 18.99
N ILE A 362 -13.01 -34.47 18.95
CA ILE A 362 -11.71 -34.12 19.52
C ILE A 362 -10.66 -34.07 18.42
N LYS A 363 -9.72 -33.15 18.58
CA LYS A 363 -8.60 -32.95 17.68
C LYS A 363 -7.31 -33.12 18.46
N PHE A 364 -6.34 -33.83 17.88
CA PHE A 364 -5.00 -33.87 18.44
C PHE A 364 -4.21 -32.68 17.91
N VAL A 365 -3.57 -31.95 18.81
CA VAL A 365 -2.67 -30.83 18.50
C VAL A 365 -1.32 -31.11 19.12
N ALA A 366 -0.26 -30.92 18.33
CA ALA A 366 1.11 -31.05 18.80
C ALA A 366 1.98 -29.88 18.33
N TYR A 367 2.91 -29.49 19.19
CA TYR A 367 3.93 -28.49 19.00
C TYR A 367 5.30 -29.19 19.06
N VAL A 368 6.10 -29.02 18.01
CA VAL A 368 7.43 -29.60 17.88
C VAL A 368 8.44 -28.46 17.69
N SER A 369 9.37 -28.29 18.63
CA SER A 369 10.43 -27.29 18.52
C SER A 369 11.69 -27.85 17.86
N GLU A 370 12.36 -27.05 17.03
CA GLU A 370 13.61 -27.40 16.33
C GLU A 370 13.56 -28.71 15.52
N GLY A 371 12.35 -29.14 15.14
CA GLY A 371 12.11 -30.45 14.52
C GLY A 371 11.27 -30.38 13.26
N SER A 372 11.52 -31.32 12.34
CA SER A 372 10.75 -31.48 11.12
C SER A 372 9.53 -32.39 11.33
N VAL A 373 8.44 -32.04 10.66
CA VAL A 373 7.22 -32.85 10.60
C VAL A 373 6.74 -32.84 9.15
N LEU A 374 6.71 -34.01 8.51
CA LEU A 374 6.34 -34.18 7.11
C LEU A 374 7.11 -33.21 6.18
N SER A 375 6.40 -32.30 5.51
CA SER A 375 6.95 -31.34 4.55
C SER A 375 7.53 -30.07 5.18
N ILE A 376 7.36 -29.86 6.49
CA ILE A 376 7.89 -28.68 7.20
C ILE A 376 9.21 -29.06 7.88
N VAL A 377 10.27 -28.37 7.46
CA VAL A 377 11.63 -28.58 7.97
C VAL A 377 12.22 -27.23 8.37
N PRO A 378 12.20 -26.88 9.67
CA PRO A 378 13.00 -25.77 10.19
C PRO A 378 14.48 -26.04 9.89
N HIS A 379 15.22 -25.09 9.34
CA HIS A 379 16.65 -25.28 9.07
C HIS A 379 17.50 -24.47 10.05
N PRO A 380 18.50 -25.09 10.74
CA PRO A 380 18.81 -26.52 10.76
C PRO A 380 17.82 -27.34 11.62
N SER A 381 17.40 -28.52 11.15
CA SER A 381 16.60 -29.47 11.95
C SER A 381 17.49 -30.54 12.56
N SER A 382 17.45 -30.72 13.88
CA SER A 382 18.13 -31.83 14.56
C SER A 382 17.19 -32.96 14.98
N LEU A 383 15.89 -32.69 14.94
CA LEU A 383 14.80 -33.58 15.32
C LEU A 383 13.89 -33.84 14.11
N SER A 384 13.42 -35.07 13.94
CA SER A 384 12.37 -35.43 12.97
C SER A 384 11.30 -36.21 13.70
N VAL A 385 10.03 -35.82 13.54
CA VAL A 385 8.89 -36.39 14.25
C VAL A 385 7.82 -36.84 13.26
N THR A 386 7.31 -38.05 13.47
CA THR A 386 6.20 -38.61 12.71
C THR A 386 5.10 -39.05 13.66
N PHE A 387 3.87 -38.63 13.38
CA PHE A 387 2.67 -38.98 14.13
C PHE A 387 1.94 -40.12 13.42
N TYR A 388 1.54 -41.13 14.18
CA TYR A 388 0.76 -42.26 13.67
C TYR A 388 -0.52 -42.43 14.48
N LEU A 389 -1.59 -42.81 13.81
CA LEU A 389 -2.85 -43.18 14.44
C LEU A 389 -2.92 -44.70 14.55
N CYS A 390 -3.09 -45.20 15.77
CA CYS A 390 -2.98 -46.62 16.05
C CYS A 390 -4.32 -47.24 16.47
N SER A 391 -4.68 -48.31 15.78
CA SER A 391 -5.91 -49.06 16.02
C SER A 391 -5.62 -50.35 16.79
N SER A 392 -6.37 -50.64 17.86
CA SER A 392 -6.27 -51.91 18.60
C SER A 392 -7.64 -52.37 19.12
N LEU A 393 -7.84 -53.68 19.10
CA LEU A 393 -9.01 -54.35 19.67
C LEU A 393 -8.88 -54.56 21.20
N ALA A 394 -7.66 -54.49 21.75
CA ALA A 394 -7.38 -54.72 23.16
C ALA A 394 -7.09 -53.41 23.92
N ASN A 395 -7.35 -53.39 25.22
CA ASN A 395 -7.07 -52.23 26.08
C ASN A 395 -5.58 -52.08 26.42
N THR A 396 -4.78 -53.14 26.24
CA THR A 396 -3.38 -53.21 26.67
C THR A 396 -2.43 -53.32 25.47
N PRO A 397 -1.49 -52.38 25.30
CA PRO A 397 -0.58 -52.36 24.15
C PRO A 397 0.50 -53.47 24.19
N HIS A 398 0.75 -54.06 25.36
CA HIS A 398 1.81 -55.06 25.57
C HIS A 398 1.44 -56.50 25.25
N ASP A 399 0.17 -56.81 24.95
CA ASP A 399 -0.24 -58.16 24.57
C ASP A 399 0.31 -58.51 23.16
N PRO A 400 1.16 -59.55 23.01
CA PRO A 400 1.73 -59.93 21.73
C PRO A 400 0.69 -60.29 20.66
N SER A 401 -0.52 -60.71 21.08
CA SER A 401 -1.58 -61.18 20.18
C SER A 401 -2.49 -60.07 19.64
N SER A 402 -2.42 -58.84 20.21
CA SER A 402 -3.33 -57.73 19.89
C SER A 402 -2.60 -56.38 19.82
N ARG A 403 -1.42 -56.36 19.22
CA ARG A 403 -0.62 -55.13 19.06
C ARG A 403 -1.35 -54.10 18.18
N PRO A 404 -1.21 -52.80 18.48
CA PRO A 404 -1.83 -51.76 17.66
C PRO A 404 -1.24 -51.73 16.24
N VAL A 405 -2.11 -51.58 15.24
CA VAL A 405 -1.69 -51.27 13.86
C VAL A 405 -1.66 -49.76 13.69
N CYS A 406 -0.50 -49.22 13.36
CA CYS A 406 -0.25 -47.78 13.31
C CYS A 406 0.01 -47.31 11.87
N GLU A 407 -0.78 -46.33 11.42
CA GLU A 407 -0.65 -45.70 10.10
C GLU A 407 -0.29 -44.23 10.23
N GLU A 408 0.54 -43.71 9.33
CA GLU A 408 0.97 -42.32 9.34
C GLU A 408 -0.22 -41.35 9.28
N TRP A 409 -0.31 -40.49 10.29
CA TRP A 409 -1.48 -39.64 10.48
C TRP A 409 -1.34 -38.33 9.72
N HIS A 410 -2.22 -38.15 8.74
CA HIS A 410 -2.23 -36.96 7.91
C HIS A 410 -2.82 -35.76 8.66
N PRO A 411 -2.15 -34.60 8.66
CA PRO A 411 -2.63 -33.41 9.35
C PRO A 411 -3.78 -32.76 8.59
N THR A 412 -4.68 -32.18 9.36
CA THR A 412 -5.69 -31.20 8.90
C THR A 412 -5.13 -29.78 8.87
N ALA A 413 -4.10 -29.50 9.68
CA ALA A 413 -3.33 -28.26 9.63
C ALA A 413 -1.87 -28.58 9.98
N LEU A 414 -0.94 -28.02 9.22
CA LEU A 414 0.49 -28.16 9.42
C LEU A 414 1.15 -26.83 9.06
N LYS A 415 1.73 -26.15 10.05
CA LYS A 415 2.34 -24.83 9.84
C LYS A 415 3.48 -24.56 10.81
N LEU A 416 4.31 -23.59 10.48
CA LEU A 416 5.39 -23.10 11.35
C LEU A 416 4.95 -21.79 12.03
N ILE A 417 5.10 -21.71 13.35
CA ILE A 417 4.83 -20.49 14.14
C ILE A 417 6.12 -20.01 14.83
N PRO A 418 6.28 -18.71 15.13
CA PRO A 418 7.45 -18.21 15.85
C PRO A 418 7.41 -18.63 17.33
N ASN A 419 8.58 -18.87 17.94
CA ASN A 419 8.71 -19.05 19.40
C ASN A 419 9.52 -17.90 20.02
N PRO A 420 8.92 -16.72 20.23
CA PRO A 420 9.64 -15.57 20.75
C PRO A 420 10.08 -15.76 22.21
N SER A 421 11.31 -15.34 22.51
CA SER A 421 11.79 -15.22 23.89
C SER A 421 10.94 -14.21 24.68
N PRO A 422 10.55 -14.52 25.93
CA PRO A 422 9.85 -13.57 26.80
C PRO A 422 10.64 -12.28 27.09
N GLU A 423 11.97 -12.33 27.04
CA GLU A 423 12.85 -11.24 27.48
C GLU A 423 13.12 -10.20 26.38
N LYS A 424 13.00 -10.60 25.11
CA LYS A 424 13.30 -9.75 23.95
C LYS A 424 12.01 -9.27 23.28
N PRO A 425 11.97 -8.04 22.72
CA PRO A 425 10.84 -7.61 21.91
C PRO A 425 10.66 -8.50 20.68
N PHE A 426 9.41 -8.68 20.26
CA PHE A 426 9.09 -9.43 19.04
C PHE A 426 8.53 -8.51 17.96
N PRO A 427 9.03 -8.59 16.71
CA PRO A 427 10.27 -9.27 16.30
C PRO A 427 11.50 -8.54 16.86
N VAL A 428 12.64 -9.24 16.95
CA VAL A 428 13.88 -8.63 17.49
C VAL A 428 14.39 -7.59 16.49
N PRO A 429 14.62 -6.32 16.91
CA PRO A 429 15.13 -5.28 16.01
C PRO A 429 16.46 -5.69 15.37
N HIS A 430 16.60 -5.51 14.06
CA HIS A 430 17.81 -5.79 13.26
C HIS A 430 18.29 -7.26 13.21
N GLU A 431 17.71 -8.16 14.00
CA GLU A 431 18.00 -9.60 13.99
C GLU A 431 16.83 -10.40 13.38
N GLY A 432 15.61 -10.03 13.78
CA GLY A 432 14.35 -10.62 13.32
C GLY A 432 14.07 -11.94 13.99
N VAL A 433 13.54 -12.87 13.20
CA VAL A 433 13.28 -14.25 13.63
C VAL A 433 13.95 -15.17 12.63
N ASP A 434 14.52 -16.26 13.11
CA ASP A 434 15.05 -17.33 12.28
C ASP A 434 14.05 -18.49 12.20
N GLU A 435 14.03 -19.22 11.09
CA GLU A 435 13.17 -20.40 10.93
C GLU A 435 13.50 -21.51 11.92
N SER A 436 14.77 -21.62 12.31
CA SER A 436 15.24 -22.55 13.33
C SER A 436 14.62 -22.31 14.71
N GLU A 437 14.16 -21.08 14.98
CA GLU A 437 13.47 -20.70 16.21
C GLU A 437 11.94 -20.95 16.11
N GLY A 438 11.48 -21.50 14.99
CA GLY A 438 10.07 -21.84 14.78
C GLY A 438 9.64 -23.14 15.49
N VAL A 439 8.35 -23.20 15.81
CA VAL A 439 7.68 -24.39 16.35
C VAL A 439 6.69 -24.90 15.29
N VAL A 440 6.79 -26.17 14.96
CA VAL A 440 5.85 -26.80 14.03
C VAL A 440 4.57 -27.15 14.78
N VAL A 441 3.45 -26.63 14.28
CA VAL A 441 2.11 -26.97 14.75
C VAL A 441 1.54 -28.04 13.85
N PHE A 442 1.30 -29.22 14.42
CA PHE A 442 0.60 -30.34 13.80
C PHE A 442 -0.79 -30.43 14.40
N GLU A 443 -1.81 -30.48 13.55
CA GLU A 443 -3.17 -30.74 13.99
C GLU A 443 -3.85 -31.81 13.15
N ALA A 444 -4.47 -32.79 13.78
CA ALA A 444 -5.18 -33.86 13.08
C ALA A 444 -6.51 -34.19 13.78
N ALA A 445 -7.56 -34.31 12.98
CA ALA A 445 -8.89 -34.70 13.46
C ALA A 445 -8.97 -36.22 13.60
N LEU A 446 -9.62 -36.68 14.67
CA LEU A 446 -9.92 -38.09 14.85
C LEU A 446 -11.10 -38.49 13.94
N PRO A 447 -11.04 -39.65 13.24
CA PRO A 447 -12.15 -40.12 12.41
C PRO A 447 -13.41 -40.41 13.25
N GLU A 448 -14.61 -40.05 12.76
CA GLU A 448 -15.89 -40.20 13.50
C GLU A 448 -16.30 -41.66 13.87
N ARG A 449 -15.56 -42.67 13.39
CA ARG A 449 -15.84 -44.11 13.55
C ARG A 449 -14.85 -44.84 14.48
N SER A 450 -14.37 -44.17 15.53
CA SER A 450 -13.10 -44.50 16.19
C SER A 450 -13.16 -45.40 17.43
N ASP A 451 -14.11 -46.33 17.59
CA ASP A 451 -14.09 -47.28 18.74
C ASP A 451 -12.81 -48.14 18.78
N HIS A 452 -12.06 -48.17 17.67
CA HIS A 452 -10.82 -48.92 17.51
C HIS A 452 -9.54 -48.08 17.62
N HIS A 453 -9.60 -46.75 17.48
CA HIS A 453 -8.41 -45.89 17.57
C HIS A 453 -8.13 -45.52 19.03
N ARG A 454 -7.22 -46.24 19.65
CA ARG A 454 -6.97 -46.14 21.10
C ARG A 454 -5.68 -45.42 21.47
N TRP A 455 -4.76 -45.30 20.51
CA TRP A 455 -3.43 -44.74 20.76
C TRP A 455 -3.00 -43.83 19.62
N VAL A 456 -2.25 -42.79 19.96
CA VAL A 456 -1.44 -42.00 19.02
C VAL A 456 0.02 -42.37 19.26
N ALA A 457 0.70 -42.89 18.25
CA ALA A 457 2.13 -43.16 18.33
C ALA A 457 2.94 -41.98 17.81
N ILE A 458 3.99 -41.64 18.54
CA ILE A 458 4.87 -40.51 18.26
C ILE A 458 6.27 -41.09 18.15
N ALA A 459 6.74 -41.21 16.91
CA ALA A 459 8.09 -41.64 16.64
C ALA A 459 8.94 -40.40 16.38
N TYR A 460 10.11 -40.33 17.01
CA TYR A 460 11.08 -39.30 16.68
C TYR A 460 12.48 -39.88 16.50
N THR A 461 13.26 -39.19 15.68
CA THR A 461 14.70 -39.41 15.54
C THR A 461 15.42 -38.10 15.85
N SER A 462 16.44 -38.16 16.69
CA SER A 462 17.20 -36.98 17.12
C SER A 462 18.70 -37.17 16.89
N ASN A 463 19.32 -36.13 16.34
CA ASN A 463 20.77 -36.02 16.14
C ASN A 463 21.39 -34.96 17.07
N GLY A 464 20.60 -34.36 17.97
CA GLY A 464 21.01 -33.27 18.86
C GLY A 464 20.39 -33.36 20.27
N GLU A 465 20.84 -32.47 21.17
CA GLU A 465 20.36 -32.42 22.56
C GLU A 465 19.22 -31.42 22.79
N ARG A 466 18.76 -30.70 21.75
CA ARG A 466 17.79 -29.60 21.85
C ARG A 466 16.48 -29.96 21.12
N GLY A 467 15.36 -29.46 21.64
CA GLY A 467 14.01 -29.73 21.12
C GLY A 467 13.08 -30.38 22.15
N TRP A 468 11.79 -30.14 22.00
CA TRP A 468 10.71 -30.65 22.85
C TRP A 468 9.45 -30.92 22.02
N ILE A 469 8.61 -31.84 22.50
CA ILE A 469 7.32 -32.16 21.90
C ILE A 469 6.24 -31.95 22.98
N LEU A 470 5.27 -31.08 22.70
CA LEU A 470 4.09 -30.86 23.53
C LEU A 470 2.86 -31.24 22.71
N GLY A 471 1.97 -32.08 23.23
CA GLY A 471 0.74 -32.43 22.53
C GLY A 471 -0.43 -32.61 23.48
N ASP A 472 -1.64 -32.40 23.00
CA ASP A 472 -2.84 -32.61 23.79
C ASP A 472 -4.06 -32.85 22.88
N PHE A 473 -5.12 -33.42 23.47
CA PHE A 473 -6.42 -33.56 22.82
C PHE A 473 -7.32 -32.40 23.21
N ILE A 474 -7.74 -31.62 22.23
CA ILE A 474 -8.62 -30.48 22.44
C ILE A 474 -10.01 -30.74 21.85
N GLN A 475 -11.02 -30.05 22.38
CA GLN A 475 -12.34 -30.02 21.76
C GLN A 475 -12.30 -29.21 20.45
N ASP A 476 -12.80 -29.77 19.36
CA ASP A 476 -12.82 -29.08 18.06
C ASP A 476 -14.04 -28.15 17.93
N LYS A 477 -14.09 -27.14 18.80
CA LYS A 477 -15.16 -26.12 18.81
C LYS A 477 -14.59 -24.72 19.03
N PRO A 478 -14.70 -23.80 18.07
CA PRO A 478 -14.25 -22.42 18.25
C PRO A 478 -15.18 -21.66 19.21
N ILE A 479 -14.59 -20.75 19.98
CA ILE A 479 -15.30 -19.78 20.82
C ILE A 479 -15.83 -18.68 19.90
N VAL A 480 -17.14 -18.60 19.72
CA VAL A 480 -17.76 -17.55 18.90
C VAL A 480 -18.19 -16.39 19.80
N GLY A 481 -17.50 -15.25 19.68
CA GLY A 481 -17.83 -14.04 20.43
C GLY A 481 -18.84 -13.17 19.67
N LYS A 482 -19.93 -12.80 20.33
CA LYS A 482 -20.95 -11.88 19.80
C LYS A 482 -20.64 -10.43 20.18
N ILE A 483 -19.50 -9.92 19.71
CA ILE A 483 -19.05 -8.56 19.99
C ILE A 483 -19.14 -7.75 18.69
N ASP A 484 -19.85 -6.63 18.72
CA ASP A 484 -19.92 -5.68 17.61
C ASP A 484 -18.90 -4.55 17.82
N VAL A 485 -18.47 -3.90 16.73
CA VAL A 485 -17.64 -2.70 16.78
C VAL A 485 -18.35 -1.58 17.53
N HIS A 486 -19.68 -1.51 17.43
CA HIS A 486 -20.47 -0.51 18.16
C HIS A 486 -20.36 -0.66 19.68
N ASP A 487 -20.25 -1.90 20.19
CA ASP A 487 -20.06 -2.15 21.62
C ASP A 487 -18.69 -1.60 22.09
N LEU A 488 -17.67 -1.75 21.23
CA LEU A 488 -16.30 -1.34 21.50
C LEU A 488 -16.05 0.19 21.42
N LEU A 489 -17.02 0.97 20.94
CA LEU A 489 -16.91 2.43 20.92
C LEU A 489 -16.94 3.05 22.33
N TYR A 490 -17.63 2.40 23.27
CA TYR A 490 -17.86 2.94 24.61
C TYR A 490 -17.43 2.00 25.74
N LYS A 491 -17.26 0.70 25.48
CA LYS A 491 -16.98 -0.30 26.51
C LYS A 491 -15.98 -1.36 26.02
N ASP A 492 -15.11 -1.79 26.93
CA ASP A 492 -14.22 -2.92 26.70
C ASP A 492 -15.01 -4.24 26.65
N ALA A 493 -14.68 -5.10 25.69
CA ALA A 493 -15.23 -6.45 25.62
C ALA A 493 -14.21 -7.47 26.15
N SER A 494 -14.67 -8.40 26.99
CA SER A 494 -13.84 -9.48 27.53
C SER A 494 -14.27 -10.83 26.98
N ILE A 495 -13.31 -11.63 26.53
CA ILE A 495 -13.51 -12.98 26.02
C ILE A 495 -12.87 -13.95 27.02
N ALA A 496 -13.69 -14.79 27.65
CA ALA A 496 -13.22 -15.83 28.53
C ALA A 496 -12.59 -16.97 27.72
N LEU A 497 -11.45 -17.47 28.18
CA LEU A 497 -10.72 -18.59 27.59
C LEU A 497 -10.70 -19.76 28.57
N ASN A 498 -10.57 -20.98 28.06
CA ASN A 498 -10.34 -22.14 28.90
C ASN A 498 -8.83 -22.28 29.14
N PRO A 499 -8.35 -22.08 30.38
CA PRO A 499 -6.92 -22.09 30.66
C PRO A 499 -6.28 -23.47 30.44
N SER A 500 -7.05 -24.56 30.48
CA SER A 500 -6.54 -25.92 30.29
C SER A 500 -6.17 -26.28 28.85
N ASN A 501 -6.65 -25.54 27.84
CA ASN A 501 -6.40 -25.88 26.44
C ASN A 501 -5.07 -25.29 25.96
N ILE A 502 -4.22 -26.11 25.32
CA ILE A 502 -2.98 -25.64 24.68
C ILE A 502 -3.24 -24.82 23.41
N LEU A 503 -4.44 -24.93 22.82
CA LEU A 503 -4.88 -24.20 21.64
C LEU A 503 -6.33 -23.74 21.82
N SER A 504 -6.56 -22.44 21.66
CA SER A 504 -7.91 -21.85 21.70
C SER A 504 -8.18 -21.03 20.45
N ARG A 505 -9.31 -21.28 19.78
CA ARG A 505 -9.76 -20.50 18.62
C ARG A 505 -10.92 -19.60 19.01
N VAL A 506 -10.81 -18.32 18.68
CA VAL A 506 -11.85 -17.32 18.90
C VAL A 506 -12.22 -16.71 17.55
N HIS A 507 -13.52 -16.75 17.25
CA HIS A 507 -14.10 -16.18 16.04
C HIS A 507 -15.04 -15.03 16.42
N LEU A 508 -14.79 -13.83 15.87
CA LEU A 508 -15.55 -12.61 16.13
C LEU A 508 -16.20 -12.13 14.82
N PRO A 509 -17.33 -12.74 14.40
CA PRO A 509 -17.92 -12.51 13.07
C PRO A 509 -18.44 -11.09 12.86
N SER A 510 -18.90 -10.42 13.92
CA SER A 510 -19.54 -9.10 13.82
C SER A 510 -18.55 -7.94 13.78
N LEU A 511 -17.28 -8.16 14.15
CA LEU A 511 -16.26 -7.11 14.12
C LEU A 511 -15.85 -6.75 12.69
N LEU A 512 -15.62 -5.46 12.45
CA LEU A 512 -15.13 -4.95 11.17
C LEU A 512 -13.65 -5.29 11.02
N SER A 513 -13.31 -6.00 9.95
CA SER A 513 -11.94 -6.26 9.50
C SER A 513 -11.57 -5.20 8.45
N ASN A 514 -11.44 -3.96 8.91
CA ASN A 514 -11.19 -2.78 8.07
C ASN A 514 -9.87 -2.11 8.44
N VAL A 515 -9.12 -1.69 7.43
CA VAL A 515 -7.80 -1.05 7.51
C VAL A 515 -7.76 0.20 8.38
N LEU A 516 -8.89 0.89 8.52
CA LEU A 516 -9.01 2.11 9.31
C LEU A 516 -9.09 1.83 10.80
N LEU A 517 -9.56 0.65 11.21
CA LEU A 517 -9.74 0.30 12.61
C LEU A 517 -8.56 -0.50 13.13
N VAL A 518 -8.10 -0.10 14.31
CA VAL A 518 -7.07 -0.81 15.05
C VAL A 518 -7.66 -1.23 16.39
N TYR A 519 -7.56 -2.51 16.71
CA TYR A 519 -8.03 -3.03 17.99
C TYR A 519 -6.84 -3.27 18.91
N ARG A 520 -6.97 -2.90 20.18
CA ARG A 520 -5.99 -3.24 21.20
C ARG A 520 -6.47 -4.44 21.99
N VAL A 521 -5.57 -5.40 22.18
CA VAL A 521 -5.82 -6.58 23.02
C VAL A 521 -4.96 -6.51 24.28
N THR A 522 -5.55 -6.88 25.41
CA THR A 522 -4.82 -7.09 26.65
C THR A 522 -5.14 -8.47 27.20
N ALA A 523 -4.10 -9.25 27.47
CA ALA A 523 -4.22 -10.58 28.06
C ALA A 523 -4.31 -10.46 29.58
N VAL A 524 -5.28 -11.16 30.16
CA VAL A 524 -5.42 -11.31 31.60
C VAL A 524 -4.95 -12.70 31.97
N HIS A 525 -3.84 -12.78 32.69
CA HIS A 525 -3.28 -14.02 33.22
C HIS A 525 -3.96 -14.39 34.56
N GLY A 526 -3.87 -15.66 34.96
CA GLY A 526 -4.37 -16.12 36.25
C GLY A 526 -3.59 -15.49 37.42
N GLU A 527 -4.24 -15.33 38.59
CA GLU A 527 -3.59 -14.78 39.78
C GLU A 527 -2.36 -15.61 40.18
N GLY A 528 -1.19 -14.95 40.32
CA GLY A 528 0.04 -15.57 40.84
C GLY A 528 0.94 -16.31 39.84
N GLN A 529 0.58 -16.39 38.56
CA GLN A 529 1.42 -17.04 37.53
C GLN A 529 2.39 -16.04 36.86
N TRP A 530 3.69 -16.34 36.93
CA TRP A 530 4.76 -15.62 36.21
C TRP A 530 5.33 -16.56 35.14
N CYS A 531 5.26 -16.17 33.87
CA CYS A 531 5.58 -17.03 32.74
C CYS A 531 7.08 -16.99 32.37
N THR A 532 7.94 -17.39 33.30
CA THR A 532 9.40 -17.28 33.16
C THR A 532 10.10 -18.52 32.60
N GLU A 533 9.54 -19.72 32.82
CA GLU A 533 10.12 -21.00 32.36
C GLU A 533 9.08 -21.84 31.57
N THR A 534 8.64 -21.32 30.43
CA THR A 534 7.61 -21.96 29.59
C THR A 534 8.21 -22.60 28.34
N LEU A 535 7.73 -23.78 27.96
CA LEU A 535 8.09 -24.40 26.67
C LEU A 535 7.73 -23.49 25.48
N LEU A 536 6.51 -22.94 25.52
CA LEU A 536 6.00 -21.99 24.55
C LEU A 536 5.34 -20.83 25.30
N SER A 537 5.88 -19.64 25.10
CA SER A 537 5.27 -18.39 25.56
C SER A 537 3.90 -18.23 24.91
N PRO A 538 2.84 -17.82 25.64
CA PRO A 538 1.53 -17.60 25.03
C PRO A 538 1.62 -16.66 23.83
N LEU A 539 1.18 -17.18 22.68
CA LEU A 539 1.30 -16.51 21.39
C LEU A 539 -0.09 -16.35 20.80
N LEU A 540 -0.50 -15.11 20.60
CA LEU A 540 -1.72 -14.77 19.90
C LEU A 540 -1.41 -14.60 18.41
N GLU A 541 -1.97 -15.47 17.59
CA GLU A 541 -2.04 -15.31 16.15
C GLU A 541 -3.36 -14.62 15.78
N HIS A 542 -3.26 -13.53 15.05
CA HIS A 542 -4.38 -12.85 14.44
C HIS A 542 -4.35 -13.10 12.93
N THR A 543 -5.42 -13.65 12.37
CA THR A 543 -5.51 -13.96 10.94
C THR A 543 -6.67 -13.22 10.26
N SER A 544 -6.42 -12.76 9.04
CA SER A 544 -7.40 -12.20 8.09
C SER A 544 -7.21 -12.82 6.69
N PHE A 545 -7.98 -12.46 5.66
CA PHE A 545 -8.02 -13.15 4.35
C PHE A 545 -6.66 -13.55 3.73
N SER A 546 -5.61 -12.72 3.79
CA SER A 546 -4.27 -13.03 3.24
C SER A 546 -3.11 -12.64 4.18
N GLU A 547 -3.44 -12.26 5.42
CA GLU A 547 -2.50 -11.68 6.37
C GLU A 547 -2.63 -12.35 7.73
N ALA A 548 -1.50 -12.53 8.42
CA ALA A 548 -1.41 -13.06 9.76
C ALA A 548 -0.37 -12.27 10.56
N HIS A 549 -0.62 -12.08 11.84
CA HIS A 549 0.31 -11.43 12.77
C HIS A 549 0.41 -12.24 14.05
N PHE A 550 1.62 -12.31 14.60
CA PHE A 550 1.92 -13.06 15.81
C PHE A 550 2.31 -12.09 16.92
N HIS A 551 1.68 -12.25 18.08
CA HIS A 551 1.83 -11.35 19.21
C HIS A 551 2.09 -12.15 20.50
N PRO A 552 3.30 -12.08 21.08
CA PRO A 552 3.55 -12.67 22.39
C PRO A 552 2.76 -11.92 23.47
N LEU A 553 2.08 -12.67 24.34
CA LEU A 553 1.24 -12.10 25.41
C LEU A 553 1.98 -11.89 26.73
N THR A 554 3.24 -12.34 26.83
CA THR A 554 4.11 -12.15 28.00
C THR A 554 4.70 -10.74 28.09
N GLN A 555 4.70 -9.99 26.97
CA GLN A 555 5.29 -8.66 26.91
C GLN A 555 4.29 -7.58 27.32
N SER A 556 4.73 -6.61 28.14
CA SER A 556 3.93 -5.45 28.58
C SER A 556 3.63 -4.43 27.45
N ARG A 557 3.84 -4.78 26.19
CA ARG A 557 3.69 -3.88 25.04
C ARG A 557 2.21 -3.72 24.66
N ARG A 558 1.88 -2.54 24.13
CA ARG A 558 0.59 -2.27 23.48
C ARG A 558 0.40 -3.21 22.29
N LEU A 559 -0.38 -4.27 22.45
CA LEU A 559 -0.70 -5.23 21.40
C LEU A 559 -1.82 -4.69 20.50
N LEU A 560 -1.49 -4.43 19.25
CA LEU A 560 -2.39 -3.83 18.27
C LEU A 560 -2.70 -4.81 17.13
N LEU A 561 -3.97 -5.11 16.95
CA LEU A 561 -4.51 -5.89 15.84
C LEU A 561 -4.96 -4.95 14.73
N HIS A 562 -4.51 -5.23 13.51
CA HIS A 562 -4.88 -4.51 12.30
C HIS A 562 -4.99 -5.48 11.13
N THR A 563 -5.75 -5.10 10.11
CA THR A 563 -5.97 -5.93 8.91
C THR A 563 -5.93 -5.08 7.65
N HIS A 564 -5.58 -5.69 6.52
CA HIS A 564 -5.63 -5.05 5.20
C HIS A 564 -6.79 -5.55 4.30
N THR A 565 -7.78 -6.26 4.86
CA THR A 565 -8.91 -6.88 4.16
C THR A 565 -9.93 -5.89 3.60
N GLY A 566 -10.61 -5.12 4.45
CA GLY A 566 -11.51 -4.05 4.04
C GLY A 566 -10.78 -2.71 3.99
N SER A 567 -10.94 -1.91 2.93
CA SER A 567 -10.23 -0.64 2.78
C SER A 567 -11.08 0.41 2.03
N PRO A 568 -10.86 1.71 2.28
CA PRO A 568 -11.38 2.75 1.40
C PRO A 568 -11.07 2.46 -0.07
N PHE A 569 -12.07 2.63 -0.92
CA PHE A 569 -11.96 2.46 -2.38
C PHE A 569 -11.74 1.02 -2.87
N ILE A 570 -11.70 0.02 -1.99
CA ILE A 570 -11.53 -1.39 -2.35
C ILE A 570 -12.67 -2.20 -1.72
N SER A 571 -13.48 -2.84 -2.57
CA SER A 571 -14.49 -3.80 -2.10
C SER A 571 -13.84 -5.13 -1.74
N SER A 572 -14.17 -5.65 -0.56
CA SER A 572 -13.73 -6.99 -0.13
C SER A 572 -14.89 -7.74 0.52
N PRO A 573 -15.17 -8.99 0.12
CA PRO A 573 -16.19 -9.81 0.76
C PRO A 573 -15.80 -10.24 2.19
N TYR A 574 -14.52 -10.08 2.56
CA TYR A 574 -13.96 -10.44 3.86
C TYR A 574 -13.79 -9.23 4.80
N ALA A 575 -14.58 -8.17 4.59
CA ALA A 575 -14.50 -6.93 5.40
C ALA A 575 -15.02 -7.08 6.84
N ARG A 576 -15.57 -8.25 7.21
CA ARG A 576 -16.08 -8.57 8.56
C ARG A 576 -15.54 -9.92 9.02
N GLY A 577 -15.35 -10.04 10.32
CA GLY A 577 -14.81 -11.24 10.96
C GLY A 577 -13.36 -11.05 11.39
N LEU A 578 -13.08 -11.32 12.67
CA LEU A 578 -11.73 -11.41 13.22
C LEU A 578 -11.48 -12.83 13.71
N ASN A 579 -10.36 -13.43 13.29
CA ASN A 579 -9.96 -14.76 13.71
C ASN A 579 -8.71 -14.66 14.60
N LEU A 580 -8.85 -15.14 15.84
CA LEU A 580 -7.78 -15.16 16.81
C LEU A 580 -7.50 -16.61 17.21
N THR A 581 -6.26 -17.03 17.08
CA THR A 581 -5.79 -18.33 17.56
C THR A 581 -4.77 -18.10 18.65
N LEU A 582 -5.01 -18.68 19.82
CA LEU A 582 -4.12 -18.59 20.95
C LEU A 582 -3.39 -19.93 21.13
N TYR A 583 -2.06 -19.88 21.07
CA TYR A 583 -1.16 -20.97 21.40
C TYR A 583 -0.64 -20.77 22.82
N THR A 584 -0.80 -21.77 23.69
CA THR A 584 -0.33 -21.75 25.08
C THR A 584 0.38 -23.05 25.43
N SER A 585 1.14 -23.02 26.52
CA SER A 585 1.67 -24.23 27.16
C SER A 585 1.02 -24.40 28.53
N PRO A 586 0.99 -25.63 29.09
CA PRO A 586 0.44 -25.87 30.43
C PRO A 586 1.08 -25.00 31.54
N ASP A 587 2.34 -24.60 31.32
CA ASP A 587 3.14 -23.81 32.27
C ASP A 587 2.71 -22.33 32.36
N CYS A 588 1.99 -21.80 31.35
CA CYS A 588 1.54 -20.41 31.33
C CYS A 588 0.21 -20.26 30.60
N GLN A 589 -0.84 -19.96 31.37
CA GLN A 589 -2.22 -19.93 30.90
C GLN A 589 -2.78 -18.51 30.86
N VAL A 590 -3.64 -18.25 29.88
CA VAL A 590 -4.33 -16.97 29.71
C VAL A 590 -5.81 -17.18 30.01
N ALA A 591 -6.34 -16.44 30.98
CA ALA A 591 -7.72 -16.62 31.44
C ALA A 591 -8.73 -15.86 30.59
N SER A 592 -8.38 -14.65 30.12
CA SER A 592 -9.25 -13.88 29.22
C SER A 592 -8.48 -12.89 28.36
N LEU A 593 -9.09 -12.49 27.24
CA LEU A 593 -8.63 -11.41 26.38
C LEU A 593 -9.60 -10.22 26.49
N ARG A 594 -9.10 -9.02 26.76
CA ARG A 594 -9.91 -7.80 26.67
C ARG A 594 -9.59 -7.03 25.39
N LEU A 595 -10.62 -6.66 24.64
CA LEU A 595 -10.55 -5.90 23.40
C LEU A 595 -11.14 -4.50 23.57
N HIS A 596 -10.50 -3.50 22.96
CA HIS A 596 -11.01 -2.14 22.80
C HIS A 596 -10.45 -1.48 21.52
N ILE A 597 -11.05 -0.37 21.10
CA ILE A 597 -10.56 0.39 19.92
C ILE A 597 -9.34 1.23 20.30
N ASP A 598 -8.32 1.14 19.46
CA ASP A 598 -7.12 1.95 19.56
C ASP A 598 -7.25 3.22 18.72
N TRP A 599 -7.68 4.32 19.34
CA TRP A 599 -7.94 5.57 18.61
C TRP A 599 -6.70 6.19 17.98
N TRP A 600 -5.52 6.03 18.61
CA TRP A 600 -4.27 6.55 18.06
C TRP A 600 -3.86 5.80 16.79
N GLY A 601 -3.87 4.46 16.83
CA GLY A 601 -3.63 3.64 15.65
C GLY A 601 -4.66 3.93 14.55
N THR A 602 -5.95 3.98 14.90
CA THR A 602 -7.07 4.30 13.99
C THR A 602 -6.87 5.65 13.29
N LEU A 603 -6.47 6.69 14.04
CA LEU A 603 -6.16 8.01 13.49
C LEU A 603 -5.00 7.97 12.49
N GLY A 604 -3.94 7.22 12.79
CA GLY A 604 -2.78 7.05 11.90
C GLY A 604 -3.14 6.36 10.59
N ARG A 605 -4.06 5.38 10.63
CA ARG A 605 -4.59 4.73 9.43
C ARG A 605 -5.43 5.70 8.60
N ALA A 606 -6.34 6.46 9.20
CA ALA A 606 -7.13 7.46 8.48
C ALA A 606 -6.25 8.52 7.79
N GLY A 607 -5.24 9.05 8.49
CA GLY A 607 -4.35 10.07 7.94
C GLY A 607 -3.55 9.63 6.72
N SER A 608 -3.11 8.37 6.71
CA SER A 608 -2.33 7.80 5.60
C SER A 608 -3.19 7.42 4.37
N ARG A 609 -4.50 7.20 4.52
CA ARG A 609 -5.39 6.79 3.41
C ARG A 609 -6.15 7.95 2.75
N TYR A 610 -6.47 9.01 3.49
CA TYR A 610 -7.34 10.09 3.00
C TYR A 610 -6.64 11.38 2.60
N TRP A 611 -5.31 11.44 2.63
CA TRP A 611 -4.58 12.66 2.29
C TRP A 611 -4.90 13.16 0.87
N THR A 612 -5.19 12.27 -0.09
CA THR A 612 -5.55 12.62 -1.47
C THR A 612 -6.91 13.32 -1.60
N ALA A 613 -7.81 13.15 -0.63
CA ALA A 613 -9.09 13.85 -0.61
C ALA A 613 -8.91 15.36 -0.42
N VAL A 614 -7.88 15.78 0.32
CA VAL A 614 -7.61 17.19 0.66
C VAL A 614 -7.44 18.07 -0.58
N PRO A 615 -6.51 17.82 -1.52
CA PRO A 615 -6.33 18.69 -2.68
C PRO A 615 -7.57 18.73 -3.58
N GLY A 616 -8.24 17.59 -3.82
CA GLY A 616 -9.48 17.54 -4.61
C GLY A 616 -10.61 18.36 -3.97
N TRP A 617 -10.88 18.14 -2.68
CA TRP A 617 -11.96 18.85 -1.97
C TRP A 617 -11.64 20.34 -1.77
N ALA A 618 -10.37 20.71 -1.64
CA ALA A 618 -9.97 22.11 -1.56
C ALA A 618 -10.32 22.86 -2.85
N VAL A 619 -10.07 22.27 -4.02
CA VAL A 619 -10.53 22.80 -5.30
C VAL A 619 -12.06 22.95 -5.32
N GLY A 620 -12.80 21.95 -4.82
CA GLY A 620 -14.26 22.02 -4.70
C GLY A 620 -14.76 23.17 -3.82
N ILE A 621 -14.11 23.42 -2.68
CA ILE A 621 -14.40 24.57 -1.81
C ILE A 621 -14.12 25.87 -2.54
N VAL A 622 -12.96 26.00 -3.19
CA VAL A 622 -12.58 27.23 -3.91
C VAL A 622 -13.53 27.53 -5.07
N MET A 623 -13.97 26.50 -5.81
CA MET A 623 -15.01 26.61 -6.84
C MET A 623 -16.32 27.16 -6.25
N TRP A 624 -16.73 26.66 -5.09
CA TRP A 624 -17.93 27.15 -4.40
C TRP A 624 -17.79 28.60 -3.93
N LEU A 625 -16.62 28.99 -3.41
CA LEU A 625 -16.33 30.38 -3.05
C LEU A 625 -16.49 31.29 -4.27
N MET A 626 -15.85 30.93 -5.38
CA MET A 626 -15.93 31.70 -6.63
C MET A 626 -17.37 31.78 -7.16
N PHE A 627 -18.14 30.68 -7.14
CA PHE A 627 -19.56 30.65 -7.50
C PHE A 627 -20.41 31.62 -6.67
N THR A 628 -20.15 31.66 -5.35
CA THR A 628 -20.88 32.50 -4.40
C THR A 628 -20.55 33.97 -4.63
N ALA A 629 -19.26 34.29 -4.76
CA ALA A 629 -18.79 35.65 -4.95
C ALA A 629 -19.30 36.24 -6.27
N MET A 630 -19.20 35.50 -7.39
CA MET A 630 -19.77 35.91 -8.68
C MET A 630 -21.29 36.09 -8.60
N GLY A 631 -21.99 35.21 -7.87
CA GLY A 631 -23.43 35.30 -7.68
C GLY A 631 -23.89 36.50 -6.84
N ILE A 632 -23.03 37.05 -5.97
CA ILE A 632 -23.27 38.30 -5.23
C ILE A 632 -23.05 39.49 -6.15
N ASN A 633 -21.95 39.48 -6.91
CA ASN A 633 -21.63 40.54 -7.88
C ASN A 633 -22.73 40.69 -8.94
N GLU A 634 -23.22 39.58 -9.51
CA GLU A 634 -24.27 39.58 -10.53
C GLU A 634 -25.64 40.09 -10.04
N ARG A 635 -25.89 40.10 -8.72
CA ARG A 635 -27.10 40.68 -8.12
C ARG A 635 -26.97 42.20 -7.86
N GLY A 636 -25.86 42.81 -8.28
CA GLY A 636 -25.60 44.24 -8.14
C GLY A 636 -25.01 44.64 -6.79
N ALA A 637 -24.45 43.69 -6.03
CA ALA A 637 -23.66 43.96 -4.83
C ALA A 637 -22.15 44.00 -5.17
N PRO A 638 -21.31 44.69 -4.38
CA PRO A 638 -19.86 44.66 -4.54
C PRO A 638 -19.33 43.23 -4.47
N MET A 639 -18.36 42.87 -5.32
CA MET A 639 -17.72 41.54 -5.26
C MET A 639 -17.04 41.40 -3.89
N PRO A 640 -17.36 40.37 -3.09
CA PRO A 640 -16.70 40.16 -1.80
C PRO A 640 -15.24 39.73 -2.00
N SER A 641 -14.37 40.09 -1.06
CA SER A 641 -13.00 39.56 -0.98
C SER A 641 -13.02 38.07 -0.62
N VAL A 642 -11.91 37.36 -0.87
CA VAL A 642 -11.78 35.94 -0.52
C VAL A 642 -12.07 35.71 0.98
N SER A 643 -11.61 36.60 1.85
CA SER A 643 -11.86 36.54 3.29
C SER A 643 -13.35 36.68 3.65
N GLU A 644 -14.05 37.59 2.98
CA GLU A 644 -15.50 37.79 3.17
C GLU A 644 -16.29 36.59 2.64
N THR A 645 -15.94 36.07 1.46
CA THR A 645 -16.57 34.87 0.89
C THR A 645 -16.34 33.64 1.77
N LEU A 646 -15.12 33.47 2.32
CA LEU A 646 -14.82 32.42 3.29
C LEU A 646 -15.69 32.55 4.55
N PHE A 647 -15.87 33.77 5.05
CA PHE A 647 -16.75 34.02 6.20
C PHE A 647 -18.21 33.63 5.90
N LEU A 648 -18.73 34.01 4.73
CA LEU A 648 -20.07 33.61 4.28
C LEU A 648 -20.18 32.08 4.12
N PHE A 649 -19.17 31.44 3.52
CA PHE A 649 -19.14 29.98 3.36
C PHE A 649 -19.20 29.28 4.70
N ILE A 650 -18.35 29.66 5.66
CA ILE A 650 -18.30 29.06 6.99
C ILE A 650 -19.62 29.25 7.75
N ARG A 651 -20.26 30.42 7.62
CA ARG A 651 -21.49 30.73 8.35
C ARG A 651 -22.73 30.05 7.77
N GLU A 652 -22.84 29.99 6.44
CA GLU A 652 -24.10 29.61 5.78
C GLU A 652 -24.04 28.28 5.03
N THR A 653 -22.92 28.00 4.37
CA THR A 653 -22.79 26.85 3.48
C THR A 653 -22.20 25.63 4.20
N LEU A 654 -21.11 25.83 4.93
CA LEU A 654 -20.38 24.76 5.61
C LEU A 654 -21.29 23.93 6.53
N PRO A 655 -22.17 24.49 7.39
CA PRO A 655 -23.07 23.68 8.22
C PRO A 655 -24.00 22.76 7.41
N ARG A 656 -24.48 23.24 6.25
CA ARG A 656 -25.31 22.43 5.34
C ARG A 656 -24.49 21.33 4.68
N LEU A 657 -23.28 21.64 4.22
CA LEU A 657 -22.38 20.65 3.62
C LEU A 657 -21.92 19.61 4.64
N LEU A 658 -21.75 19.96 5.91
CA LEU A 658 -21.47 19.00 6.98
C LEU A 658 -22.64 18.03 7.21
N GLY A 659 -23.88 18.54 7.20
CA GLY A 659 -25.07 17.70 7.28
C GLY A 659 -25.21 16.77 6.07
N ILE A 660 -25.04 17.31 4.85
CA ILE A 660 -25.08 16.52 3.61
C ILE A 660 -23.96 15.48 3.61
N SER A 661 -22.73 15.85 3.97
CA SER A 661 -21.60 14.93 3.95
C SER A 661 -21.73 13.81 4.97
N PHE A 662 -22.31 14.09 6.15
CA PHE A 662 -22.68 13.06 7.12
C PHE A 662 -23.72 12.08 6.56
N VAL A 663 -24.80 12.59 5.94
CA VAL A 663 -25.82 11.74 5.30
C VAL A 663 -25.22 10.90 4.18
N LEU A 664 -24.42 11.50 3.29
CA LEU A 664 -23.75 10.78 2.21
C LEU A 664 -22.81 9.68 2.73
N SER A 665 -22.17 9.90 3.88
CA SER A 665 -21.29 8.91 4.52
C SER A 665 -22.05 7.68 5.04
N LEU A 666 -23.33 7.84 5.36
CA LEU A 666 -24.23 6.76 5.80
C LEU A 666 -24.88 5.98 4.65
N LEU A 667 -24.86 6.54 3.43
CA LEU A 667 -25.45 5.86 2.27
C LEU A 667 -24.49 4.76 1.77
N PRO A 668 -25.01 3.59 1.37
CA PRO A 668 -24.22 2.51 0.78
C PRO A 668 -23.86 2.83 -0.68
N LEU A 669 -23.09 3.90 -0.87
CA LEU A 669 -22.59 4.32 -2.18
C LEU A 669 -21.48 3.36 -2.65
N PRO A 670 -21.26 3.24 -3.97
CA PRO A 670 -20.12 2.49 -4.49
C PRO A 670 -18.79 3.02 -3.92
N HIS A 671 -17.79 2.14 -3.80
CA HIS A 671 -16.52 2.47 -3.14
C HIS A 671 -15.72 3.59 -3.83
N ASP A 672 -16.05 3.95 -5.06
CA ASP A 672 -15.41 5.05 -5.79
C ASP A 672 -15.87 6.44 -5.35
N TYR A 673 -16.95 6.52 -4.55
CA TYR A 673 -17.58 7.77 -4.16
C TYR A 673 -17.21 8.22 -2.75
N VAL A 674 -17.17 9.54 -2.56
CA VAL A 674 -16.91 10.26 -1.30
C VAL A 674 -15.56 9.86 -0.70
N LEU A 675 -15.56 8.93 0.27
CA LEU A 675 -14.37 8.39 0.93
C LEU A 675 -14.28 6.85 0.79
N GLY A 676 -15.17 6.22 0.03
CA GLY A 676 -15.14 4.79 -0.23
C GLY A 676 -15.46 3.88 0.97
N ASN A 677 -16.23 4.40 1.95
CA ASN A 677 -16.53 3.71 3.22
C ASN A 677 -17.72 2.75 3.16
N GLY A 678 -18.41 2.62 2.02
CA GLY A 678 -19.51 1.67 1.83
C GLY A 678 -20.74 1.87 2.73
N GLY A 679 -20.90 3.03 3.36
CA GLY A 679 -22.03 3.32 4.27
C GLY A 679 -21.83 2.84 5.72
N GLU A 680 -20.62 2.43 6.11
CA GLU A 680 -20.34 1.96 7.47
C GLU A 680 -20.51 3.08 8.51
N VAL A 681 -21.44 2.87 9.45
CA VAL A 681 -21.88 3.88 10.43
C VAL A 681 -20.73 4.36 11.32
N VAL A 682 -19.79 3.49 11.67
CA VAL A 682 -18.61 3.82 12.49
C VAL A 682 -17.72 4.88 11.81
N PHE A 683 -17.75 4.97 10.48
CA PHE A 683 -16.95 5.91 9.70
C PHE A 683 -17.71 7.16 9.26
N ALA A 684 -18.99 7.31 9.65
CA ALA A 684 -19.86 8.38 9.19
C ALA A 684 -19.34 9.80 9.49
N LEU A 685 -18.56 9.95 10.57
CA LEU A 685 -17.97 11.23 10.97
C LEU A 685 -16.70 11.60 10.20
N LEU A 686 -16.06 10.67 9.48
CA LEU A 686 -14.80 10.95 8.78
C LEU A 686 -15.00 11.96 7.65
N THR A 687 -16.08 11.85 6.88
CA THR A 687 -16.41 12.77 5.78
C THR A 687 -16.57 14.22 6.25
N PRO A 688 -17.43 14.54 7.24
CA PRO A 688 -17.53 15.90 7.75
C PRO A 688 -16.24 16.40 8.43
N LEU A 689 -15.48 15.54 9.11
CA LEU A 689 -14.21 15.92 9.72
C LEU A 689 -13.15 16.30 8.69
N ILE A 690 -13.02 15.54 7.60
CA ILE A 690 -12.11 15.87 6.51
C ILE A 690 -12.57 17.16 5.80
N LEU A 691 -13.88 17.39 5.65
CA LEU A 691 -14.39 18.64 5.08
C LEU A 691 -14.03 19.87 5.94
N LEU A 692 -14.14 19.76 7.27
CA LEU A 692 -13.68 20.80 8.21
C LEU A 692 -12.17 21.04 8.06
N LEU A 693 -11.39 19.97 8.07
CA LEU A 693 -9.94 20.01 7.92
C LEU A 693 -9.55 20.72 6.62
N THR A 694 -10.12 20.31 5.48
CA THR A 694 -9.84 20.90 4.17
C THR A 694 -10.27 22.37 4.12
N THR A 695 -11.42 22.73 4.70
CA THR A 695 -11.85 24.13 4.76
C THR A 695 -10.86 25.00 5.52
N GLY A 696 -10.37 24.55 6.68
CA GLY A 696 -9.35 25.30 7.42
C GLY A 696 -8.01 25.35 6.70
N LEU A 697 -7.63 24.33 5.92
CA LEU A 697 -6.44 24.38 5.05
C LEU A 697 -6.59 25.41 3.93
N VAL A 698 -7.78 25.57 3.34
CA VAL A 698 -8.05 26.64 2.36
C VAL A 698 -7.85 28.02 3.02
N ILE A 699 -8.33 28.21 4.26
CA ILE A 699 -8.11 29.46 5.03
C ILE A 699 -6.61 29.73 5.23
N VAL A 700 -5.87 28.72 5.70
CA VAL A 700 -4.42 28.81 5.92
C VAL A 700 -3.69 29.12 4.61
N SER A 701 -4.06 28.46 3.51
CA SER A 701 -3.47 28.71 2.20
C SER A 701 -3.67 30.16 1.75
N TRP A 702 -4.85 30.73 1.99
CA TRP A 702 -5.14 32.13 1.67
C TRP A 702 -4.30 33.10 2.51
N TRP A 703 -4.09 32.82 3.79
CA TRP A 703 -3.19 33.61 4.63
C TRP A 703 -1.74 33.53 4.16
N VAL A 704 -1.27 32.35 3.78
CA VAL A 704 0.07 32.16 3.21
C VAL A 704 0.23 32.94 1.90
N ILE A 705 -0.75 32.89 0.99
CA ILE A 705 -0.74 33.70 -0.25
C ILE A 705 -0.67 35.20 0.09
N CYS A 706 -1.46 35.68 1.05
CA CYS A 706 -1.42 37.07 1.51
C CYS A 706 -0.03 37.48 2.03
N ILE A 707 0.63 36.60 2.80
CA ILE A 707 1.99 36.82 3.32
C ILE A 707 3.01 36.85 2.18
N ILE A 708 2.92 35.92 1.22
CA ILE A 708 3.81 35.86 0.04
C ILE A 708 3.68 37.12 -0.83
N MET A 709 2.48 37.69 -0.94
CA MET A 709 2.27 38.94 -1.69
C MET A 709 2.90 40.17 -1.00
N LEU A 710 3.14 40.15 0.31
CA LEU A 710 3.66 41.31 1.07
C LEU A 710 5.04 41.79 0.58
N PRO A 711 6.09 40.97 0.45
CA PRO A 711 7.38 41.42 -0.06
C PRO A 711 7.28 41.92 -1.51
N ILE A 712 6.45 41.30 -2.35
CA ILE A 712 6.21 41.74 -3.73
C ILE A 712 5.57 43.13 -3.74
N ARG A 713 4.61 43.39 -2.83
CA ARG A 713 3.99 44.71 -2.66
C ARG A 713 5.00 45.77 -2.23
N ILE A 714 5.89 45.44 -1.27
CA ILE A 714 6.91 46.36 -0.76
C ILE A 714 7.93 46.69 -1.85
N LEU A 715 8.46 45.67 -2.52
CA LEU A 715 9.45 45.86 -3.60
C LEU A 715 8.82 46.57 -4.81
N GLY A 716 7.59 46.19 -5.16
CA GLY A 716 6.82 46.81 -6.22
C GLY A 716 6.54 48.30 -5.98
N ARG A 717 6.30 48.72 -4.73
CA ARG A 717 6.12 50.15 -4.39
C ARG A 717 7.33 51.00 -4.73
N ASN A 718 8.54 50.44 -4.65
CA ASN A 718 9.78 51.14 -5.00
C ASN A 718 9.97 51.26 -6.53
N PHE A 719 9.39 50.34 -7.32
CA PHE A 719 9.47 50.32 -8.79
C PHE A 719 8.23 50.92 -9.50
N ALA A 720 7.06 50.99 -8.82
CA ALA A 720 5.76 51.36 -9.38
C ALA A 720 5.58 52.84 -9.73
N ARG A 721 6.64 53.66 -9.70
CA ARG A 721 6.63 54.98 -10.35
C ARG A 721 6.57 54.88 -11.88
N ARG A 722 6.67 53.69 -12.49
CA ARG A 722 6.41 53.49 -13.92
C ARG A 722 4.91 53.36 -14.20
N LYS A 723 4.36 54.35 -14.92
CA LYS A 723 2.98 54.43 -15.43
C LYS A 723 2.49 53.10 -16.00
N VAL A 724 1.46 52.52 -15.38
CA VAL A 724 0.63 51.47 -15.98
C VAL A 724 -0.20 52.13 -17.09
N LYS A 725 -0.11 51.61 -18.32
CA LYS A 725 -0.95 52.05 -19.44
C LYS A 725 -2.09 51.05 -19.57
N ASP A 726 -3.34 51.52 -19.51
CA ASP A 726 -4.49 50.72 -19.92
C ASP A 726 -4.47 50.53 -21.43
N TYR A 727 -4.36 49.28 -21.89
CA TYR A 727 -4.46 48.93 -23.29
C TYR A 727 -5.91 48.55 -23.60
N SER A 728 -6.50 49.16 -24.64
CA SER A 728 -7.87 48.83 -25.08
C SER A 728 -7.96 47.53 -25.90
N LYS A 729 -6.81 47.00 -26.35
CA LYS A 729 -6.68 45.77 -27.14
C LYS A 729 -5.34 45.10 -26.83
N ILE A 730 -5.30 43.77 -27.03
CA ILE A 730 -4.07 42.99 -26.93
C ILE A 730 -2.98 43.55 -27.87
N SER A 731 -1.74 43.65 -27.36
CA SER A 731 -0.62 44.11 -28.19
C SER A 731 -0.20 43.01 -29.18
N LYS A 732 0.25 43.40 -30.39
CA LYS A 732 0.81 42.45 -31.36
C LYS A 732 1.95 41.61 -30.76
N ASN A 733 2.76 42.22 -29.89
CA ASN A 733 3.86 41.54 -29.21
C ASN A 733 3.37 40.50 -28.20
N THR A 734 2.24 40.75 -27.53
CA THR A 734 1.61 39.80 -26.61
C THR A 734 1.06 38.59 -27.36
N ILE A 735 0.39 38.80 -28.52
CA ILE A 735 -0.06 37.70 -29.38
C ILE A 735 1.15 36.85 -29.83
N ILE A 736 2.22 37.48 -30.29
CA ILE A 736 3.44 36.79 -30.72
C ILE A 736 4.05 36.01 -29.56
N SER A 737 4.16 36.60 -28.37
CA SER A 737 4.67 35.92 -27.17
C SER A 737 3.79 34.75 -26.75
N MET A 738 2.47 34.89 -26.81
CA MET A 738 1.52 33.82 -26.48
C MET A 738 1.61 32.67 -27.48
N LEU A 739 1.63 32.97 -28.78
CA LEU A 739 1.84 31.96 -29.83
C LEU A 739 3.20 31.27 -29.69
N LEU A 740 4.25 32.00 -29.31
CA LEU A 740 5.57 31.43 -29.04
C LEU A 740 5.53 30.49 -27.83
N ILE A 741 4.88 30.88 -26.73
CA ILE A 741 4.72 30.01 -25.54
C ILE A 741 3.92 28.76 -25.89
N LEU A 742 2.81 28.90 -26.64
CA LEU A 742 2.00 27.76 -27.05
C LEU A 742 2.76 26.83 -28.01
N LEU A 743 3.54 27.38 -28.94
CA LEU A 743 4.44 26.61 -29.81
C LEU A 743 5.52 25.89 -28.99
N LEU A 744 6.11 26.58 -28.01
CA LEU A 744 7.10 26.01 -27.12
C LEU A 744 6.49 24.87 -26.30
N VAL A 745 5.25 25.01 -25.82
CA VAL A 745 4.52 23.93 -25.14
C VAL A 745 4.17 22.79 -26.09
N ALA A 746 3.86 23.08 -27.36
CA ALA A 746 3.53 22.07 -28.35
C ALA A 746 4.74 21.21 -28.78
N VAL A 747 5.98 21.73 -28.61
CA VAL A 747 7.19 21.11 -29.17
C VAL A 747 8.21 20.70 -28.10
N ILE A 748 8.37 21.48 -27.02
CA ILE A 748 9.52 21.37 -26.11
C ILE A 748 9.11 21.30 -24.64
N LEU A 749 8.24 22.20 -24.17
CA LEU A 749 7.88 22.31 -22.76
C LEU A 749 6.59 21.54 -22.44
N PRO A 750 6.53 20.86 -21.28
CA PRO A 750 5.27 20.32 -20.80
C PRO A 750 4.35 21.46 -20.37
N TRP A 751 3.04 21.31 -20.58
CA TRP A 751 2.07 22.37 -20.29
C TRP A 751 2.06 22.81 -18.81
N GLN A 752 2.51 21.94 -17.91
CA GLN A 752 2.66 22.17 -16.47
C GLN A 752 3.67 23.29 -16.15
N VAL A 753 4.72 23.46 -16.97
CA VAL A 753 5.67 24.59 -16.85
C VAL A 753 4.96 25.91 -17.15
N ALA A 754 4.19 25.94 -18.24
CA ALA A 754 3.40 27.13 -18.60
C ALA A 754 2.32 27.42 -17.55
N PHE A 755 1.72 26.39 -16.94
CA PHE A 755 0.75 26.55 -15.85
C PHE A 755 1.40 27.14 -14.58
N LEU A 756 2.60 26.67 -14.20
CA LEU A 756 3.37 27.27 -13.11
C LEU A 756 3.70 28.74 -13.42
N GLY A 757 4.09 29.04 -14.67
CA GLY A 757 4.28 30.41 -15.15
C GLY A 757 3.02 31.27 -14.99
N CYS A 758 1.84 30.74 -15.35
CA CYS A 758 0.55 31.41 -15.14
C CYS A 758 0.34 31.74 -13.66
N TRP A 759 0.59 30.79 -12.76
CA TRP A 759 0.45 31.04 -11.32
C TRP A 759 1.41 32.12 -10.81
N VAL A 760 2.69 32.10 -11.21
CA VAL A 760 3.69 33.11 -10.81
C VAL A 760 3.31 34.51 -11.32
N ILE A 761 2.95 34.61 -12.61
CA ILE A 761 2.53 35.88 -13.22
C ILE A 761 1.27 36.41 -12.54
N HIS A 762 0.30 35.54 -12.27
CA HIS A 762 -0.94 35.95 -11.62
C HIS A 762 -0.75 36.35 -10.15
N LEU A 763 0.16 35.69 -9.42
CA LEU A 763 0.56 36.08 -8.06
C LEU A 763 1.14 37.50 -8.04
N VAL A 764 2.06 37.80 -8.97
CA VAL A 764 2.65 39.15 -9.12
C VAL A 764 1.57 40.15 -9.52
N THR A 765 0.70 39.79 -10.46
CA THR A 765 -0.43 40.64 -10.91
C THR A 765 -1.38 40.98 -9.77
N CYS A 766 -1.74 40.00 -8.94
CA CYS A 766 -2.57 40.25 -7.76
C CYS A 766 -1.83 41.17 -6.79
N ALA A 767 -0.55 40.93 -6.50
CA ALA A 767 0.23 41.77 -5.60
C ALA A 767 0.36 43.22 -6.08
N THR A 768 0.56 43.46 -7.38
CA THR A 768 0.71 44.82 -7.95
C THR A 768 -0.61 45.59 -7.98
N ARG A 769 -1.77 44.93 -8.14
CA ARG A 769 -3.09 45.58 -8.06
C ARG A 769 -3.37 46.23 -6.71
N TYR A 770 -2.69 45.82 -5.62
CA TYR A 770 -2.76 46.48 -4.31
C TYR A 770 -1.92 47.77 -4.21
N ILE A 771 -1.02 48.01 -5.17
CA ILE A 771 -0.10 49.16 -5.19
C ILE A 771 -0.73 50.36 -5.90
N THR A 772 -1.54 50.13 -6.94
CA THR A 772 -2.24 51.19 -7.67
C THR A 772 -3.21 51.91 -6.73
N PRO A 773 -3.02 53.21 -6.42
CA PRO A 773 -3.98 53.95 -5.62
C PRO A 773 -5.30 54.05 -6.40
N ALA A 774 -6.43 53.82 -5.73
CA ALA A 774 -7.71 54.26 -6.25
C ALA A 774 -7.58 55.76 -6.48
N ALA A 775 -7.78 56.23 -7.72
CA ALA A 775 -7.76 57.64 -8.04
C ALA A 775 -8.63 58.38 -7.01
N SER A 776 -7.98 59.15 -6.13
CA SER A 776 -8.67 60.06 -5.25
C SER A 776 -9.25 61.13 -6.16
N GLY A 777 -10.55 61.04 -6.43
CA GLY A 777 -11.27 62.15 -7.04
C GLY A 777 -11.00 63.38 -6.19
N GLU A 778 -10.44 64.41 -6.82
CA GLU A 778 -10.29 65.73 -6.23
C GLU A 778 -11.61 66.13 -5.58
N ALA A 779 -11.53 66.50 -4.30
CA ALA A 779 -12.64 67.02 -3.54
C ALA A 779 -13.13 68.33 -4.16
N THR A 780 -14.13 68.25 -5.03
CA THR A 780 -15.01 69.37 -5.38
C THR A 780 -16.34 69.16 -4.66
N THR A 781 -16.54 69.98 -3.61
CA THR A 781 -17.78 70.38 -2.90
C THR A 781 -19.04 69.50 -3.03
N PRO A 782 -19.71 69.12 -1.91
CA PRO A 782 -20.89 68.28 -1.95
C PRO A 782 -22.17 69.09 -2.25
N PRO A 783 -23.11 68.61 -3.07
CA PRO A 783 -24.50 68.94 -2.91
C PRO A 783 -25.18 67.91 -2.00
N ARG A 784 -25.90 68.46 -1.03
CA ARG A 784 -26.77 67.80 -0.06
C ARG A 784 -27.87 67.00 -0.78
N SER A 785 -27.88 65.68 -0.66
CA SER A 785 -29.13 64.91 -0.74
C SER A 785 -29.03 63.65 0.12
N LEU A 786 -30.01 63.49 1.01
CA LEU A 786 -30.16 62.32 1.87
C LEU A 786 -30.77 61.19 1.03
N SER A 787 -29.96 60.18 0.75
CA SER A 787 -30.38 58.83 0.43
C SER A 787 -29.37 57.89 1.10
N PRO A 788 -29.78 56.74 1.67
CA PRO A 788 -28.81 55.80 2.23
C PRO A 788 -27.93 55.29 1.09
N ALA A 789 -26.73 55.84 0.98
CA ALA A 789 -25.76 55.48 -0.04
C ALA A 789 -25.45 53.99 0.08
N ARG A 790 -26.00 53.21 -0.85
CA ARG A 790 -25.57 51.84 -1.12
C ARG A 790 -24.07 51.94 -1.43
N LYS A 791 -23.22 51.48 -0.51
CA LYS A 791 -21.75 51.52 -0.68
C LYS A 791 -21.38 50.73 -1.95
N SER A 792 -21.29 51.40 -3.09
CA SER A 792 -20.75 50.84 -4.33
C SER A 792 -19.24 50.72 -4.15
N SER A 793 -18.68 49.52 -4.28
CA SER A 793 -17.23 49.36 -4.43
C SER A 793 -16.75 50.14 -5.64
N THR A 794 -15.53 50.66 -5.59
CA THR A 794 -14.91 51.23 -6.78
C THR A 794 -14.54 50.08 -7.74
N PRO A 795 -14.65 50.26 -9.07
CA PRO A 795 -14.29 49.23 -10.06
C PRO A 795 -12.89 48.58 -9.86
N PRO A 796 -11.85 49.33 -9.42
CA PRO A 796 -10.55 48.74 -9.09
C PRO A 796 -10.58 47.76 -7.90
N GLN A 797 -11.51 47.93 -6.95
CA GLN A 797 -11.65 47.02 -5.81
C GLN A 797 -12.31 45.70 -6.23
N GLU A 798 -13.32 45.75 -7.10
CA GLU A 798 -13.99 44.56 -7.62
C GLU A 798 -13.02 43.70 -8.43
N SER A 799 -12.25 44.32 -9.32
CA SER A 799 -11.24 43.64 -10.12
C SER A 799 -10.17 42.95 -9.26
N ARG A 800 -9.75 43.56 -8.13
CA ARG A 800 -8.83 42.93 -7.17
C ARG A 800 -9.41 41.65 -6.58
N HIS A 801 -10.64 41.72 -6.07
CA HIS A 801 -11.27 40.60 -5.40
C HIS A 801 -11.51 39.43 -6.38
N GLU A 802 -11.88 39.70 -7.63
CA GLU A 802 -11.98 38.65 -8.67
C GLU A 802 -10.63 37.98 -8.95
N ALA A 803 -9.56 38.76 -9.11
CA ALA A 803 -8.22 38.23 -9.33
C ALA A 803 -7.72 37.37 -8.16
N ASP A 804 -8.01 37.78 -6.92
CA ASP A 804 -7.67 37.03 -5.71
C ASP A 804 -8.37 35.65 -5.64
N HIS A 805 -9.63 35.55 -6.07
CA HIS A 805 -10.34 34.26 -6.16
C HIS A 805 -9.70 33.33 -7.21
N VAL A 806 -9.34 33.88 -8.37
CA VAL A 806 -8.62 33.12 -9.42
C VAL A 806 -7.24 32.67 -8.93
N LEU A 807 -6.53 33.50 -8.17
CA LEU A 807 -5.23 33.12 -7.60
C LEU A 807 -5.35 31.96 -6.61
N LEU A 808 -6.37 31.99 -5.74
CA LEU A 808 -6.63 30.88 -4.82
C LEU A 808 -6.96 29.59 -5.56
N LEU A 809 -7.71 29.67 -6.66
CA LEU A 809 -8.00 28.51 -7.53
C LEU A 809 -6.72 27.94 -8.14
N LEU A 810 -5.92 28.78 -8.82
CA LEU A 810 -4.67 28.33 -9.44
C LEU A 810 -3.73 27.69 -8.39
N THR A 811 -3.72 28.22 -7.16
CA THR A 811 -2.91 27.67 -6.07
C THR A 811 -3.31 26.23 -5.71
N TRP A 812 -4.60 25.90 -5.68
CA TRP A 812 -5.05 24.53 -5.36
C TRP A 812 -5.05 23.57 -6.54
N LEU A 813 -4.93 24.07 -7.77
CA LEU A 813 -4.65 23.25 -8.96
C LEU A 813 -3.16 22.87 -9.07
N LEU A 814 -2.24 23.66 -8.49
CA LEU A 814 -0.80 23.35 -8.53
C LEU A 814 -0.45 21.97 -7.96
N PRO A 815 -0.94 21.53 -6.79
CA PRO A 815 -0.66 20.17 -6.29
C PRO A 815 -1.08 19.04 -7.24
N LEU A 816 -2.03 19.30 -8.15
CA LEU A 816 -2.50 18.32 -9.13
C LEU A 816 -1.61 18.29 -10.39
N ALA A 817 -1.02 19.42 -10.77
CA ALA A 817 -0.16 19.53 -11.96
C ALA A 817 1.34 19.40 -11.67
N ALA A 818 1.79 19.80 -10.46
CA ALA A 818 3.20 19.84 -10.08
C ALA A 818 3.93 18.48 -10.08
N PRO A 819 3.30 17.33 -9.77
CA PRO A 819 3.99 16.05 -9.77
C PRO A 819 4.62 15.71 -11.13
N VAL A 820 3.92 15.99 -12.24
CA VAL A 820 4.45 15.75 -13.60
C VAL A 820 5.61 16.71 -13.92
N LEU A 821 5.55 17.95 -13.44
CA LEU A 821 6.66 18.89 -13.55
C LEU A 821 7.93 18.37 -12.85
N ALA A 822 7.77 17.76 -11.66
CA ALA A 822 8.90 17.16 -10.95
C ALA A 822 9.53 16.01 -11.74
N VAL A 823 8.73 15.19 -12.44
CA VAL A 823 9.22 14.17 -13.36
C VAL A 823 10.04 14.79 -14.48
N TRP A 824 9.50 15.81 -15.15
CA TRP A 824 10.19 16.46 -16.26
C TRP A 824 11.54 17.08 -15.86
N VAL A 825 11.58 17.79 -14.72
CA VAL A 825 12.82 18.37 -14.19
C VAL A 825 13.84 17.29 -13.84
N ARG A 826 13.39 16.20 -13.20
CA ARG A 826 14.26 15.07 -12.83
C ARG A 826 14.84 14.42 -14.08
N THR A 827 14.02 14.10 -15.07
CA THR A 827 14.48 13.43 -16.28
C THR A 827 15.42 14.32 -17.10
N LEU A 828 15.16 15.63 -17.20
CA LEU A 828 16.08 16.56 -17.85
C LEU A 828 17.45 16.57 -17.15
N ALA A 829 17.47 16.48 -15.81
CA ALA A 829 18.69 16.44 -15.02
C ALA A 829 19.46 15.12 -15.17
N THR A 830 18.79 13.98 -15.36
CA THR A 830 19.43 12.65 -15.42
C THR A 830 19.80 12.23 -16.84
N ALA A 831 18.94 12.49 -17.83
CA ALA A 831 19.12 12.00 -19.20
C ALA A 831 19.45 13.11 -20.23
N GLY A 832 19.47 14.37 -19.79
CA GLY A 832 19.81 15.51 -20.63
C GLY A 832 18.83 15.76 -21.79
N PRO A 833 19.22 16.58 -22.79
CA PRO A 833 18.33 16.97 -23.88
C PRO A 833 17.92 15.82 -24.82
N ILE A 834 18.71 14.74 -24.85
CA ILE A 834 18.51 13.58 -25.74
C ILE A 834 17.24 12.80 -25.36
N ALA A 835 16.80 12.91 -24.10
CA ALA A 835 15.57 12.27 -23.64
C ALA A 835 14.30 13.05 -23.96
N LEU A 836 14.37 14.29 -24.46
CA LEU A 836 13.18 15.10 -24.76
C LEU A 836 12.21 14.31 -25.66
N ASP A 837 12.65 13.75 -26.79
CA ASP A 837 11.77 13.00 -27.71
C ASP A 837 10.93 11.89 -27.04
N SER A 838 11.47 11.23 -26.00
CA SER A 838 10.75 10.17 -25.25
C SER A 838 9.80 10.71 -24.18
N ILE A 839 10.11 11.86 -23.57
CA ILE A 839 9.27 12.54 -22.55
C ILE A 839 8.16 13.35 -23.24
N CYS A 840 8.41 13.80 -24.47
CA CYS A 840 7.54 14.63 -25.27
C CYS A 840 6.24 13.91 -25.73
N THR A 841 6.10 12.61 -25.48
CA THR A 841 4.96 11.81 -25.94
C THR A 841 3.77 11.85 -24.95
N GLY A 842 3.09 12.99 -24.85
CA GLY A 842 1.77 13.08 -24.18
C GLY A 842 1.45 14.41 -23.49
N ASP A 843 2.48 15.17 -23.09
CA ASP A 843 2.32 16.39 -22.28
C ASP A 843 2.42 17.71 -23.06
N HIS A 844 2.45 17.64 -24.39
CA HIS A 844 2.48 18.81 -25.28
C HIS A 844 1.08 19.28 -25.73
N ASN A 845 0.04 18.82 -25.04
CA ASN A 845 -1.29 19.33 -25.29
C ASN A 845 -1.39 20.79 -24.80
N PHE A 846 -1.02 21.74 -25.66
CA PHE A 846 -1.07 23.16 -25.35
C PHE A 846 -2.49 23.64 -25.01
N LEU A 847 -3.53 22.92 -25.47
CA LEU A 847 -4.93 23.21 -25.11
C LEU A 847 -5.16 23.05 -23.60
N SER A 848 -4.41 22.19 -22.91
CA SER A 848 -4.49 22.00 -21.46
C SER A 848 -4.15 23.28 -20.68
N VAL A 849 -3.30 24.15 -21.22
CA VAL A 849 -2.88 25.40 -20.54
C VAL A 849 -3.45 26.68 -21.16
N THR A 850 -3.93 26.61 -22.41
CA THR A 850 -4.42 27.77 -23.16
C THR A 850 -5.46 28.62 -22.42
N PRO A 851 -6.52 28.06 -21.79
CA PRO A 851 -7.51 28.86 -21.07
C PRO A 851 -6.90 29.65 -19.91
N TYR A 852 -5.96 29.05 -19.18
CA TYR A 852 -5.30 29.69 -18.05
C TYR A 852 -4.33 30.79 -18.51
N LEU A 853 -3.62 30.58 -19.62
CA LEU A 853 -2.76 31.61 -20.23
C LEU A 853 -3.58 32.83 -20.65
N ILE A 854 -4.70 32.63 -21.35
CA ILE A 854 -5.58 33.73 -21.78
C ILE A 854 -6.15 34.47 -20.56
N LEU A 855 -6.59 33.72 -19.54
CA LEU A 855 -7.12 34.29 -18.30
C LEU A 855 -6.10 35.18 -17.57
N VAL A 856 -4.88 34.66 -17.37
CA VAL A 856 -3.81 35.37 -16.65
C VAL A 856 -3.25 36.52 -17.48
N ASP A 857 -3.10 36.34 -18.78
CA ASP A 857 -2.71 37.41 -19.69
C ASP A 857 -3.73 38.55 -19.62
N TYR A 858 -5.02 38.28 -19.84
CA TYR A 858 -6.07 39.28 -19.73
C TYR A 858 -6.06 39.99 -18.37
N ALA A 859 -5.88 39.26 -17.27
CA ALA A 859 -5.75 39.85 -15.93
C ALA A 859 -4.55 40.80 -15.79
N SER A 860 -3.44 40.57 -16.51
CA SER A 860 -2.22 41.36 -16.36
C SER A 860 -2.34 42.78 -16.92
N TRP A 861 -3.09 42.99 -18.01
CA TRP A 861 -3.23 44.29 -18.68
C TRP A 861 -4.59 44.98 -18.46
N THR A 862 -5.47 44.39 -17.64
CA THR A 862 -6.76 44.98 -17.25
C THR A 862 -6.92 45.20 -15.73
N PRO A 863 -6.03 45.99 -15.10
CA PRO A 863 -6.02 46.15 -13.64
C PRO A 863 -7.23 46.92 -13.09
N GLU A 864 -7.87 47.78 -13.89
CA GLU A 864 -8.96 48.65 -13.45
C GLU A 864 -10.36 48.14 -13.83
N SER A 865 -10.46 47.22 -14.81
CA SER A 865 -11.75 46.66 -15.22
C SER A 865 -12.03 45.31 -14.55
N PRO A 866 -13.30 44.95 -14.29
CA PRO A 866 -13.66 43.61 -13.83
C PRO A 866 -13.11 42.53 -14.77
N LEU A 867 -12.59 41.46 -14.19
CA LEU A 867 -11.94 40.35 -14.89
C LEU A 867 -12.96 39.40 -15.54
N LEU A 868 -14.02 39.04 -14.81
CA LEU A 868 -15.07 38.10 -15.27
C LEU A 868 -16.50 38.67 -15.19
N PRO A 869 -16.75 39.88 -15.76
CA PRO A 869 -18.07 40.48 -15.74
C PRO A 869 -19.05 39.67 -16.59
N ARG A 870 -20.29 39.58 -16.11
CA ARG A 870 -21.36 38.90 -16.84
C ARG A 870 -21.59 39.54 -18.21
N ASN A 871 -21.58 38.72 -19.25
CA ASN A 871 -21.90 39.16 -20.60
C ASN A 871 -23.42 39.31 -20.76
N LYS A 872 -23.88 40.37 -21.44
CA LYS A 872 -25.31 40.63 -21.68
C LYS A 872 -25.98 39.55 -22.53
N LEU A 873 -25.19 38.83 -23.32
CA LEU A 873 -25.64 37.72 -24.16
C LEU A 873 -25.79 36.39 -23.39
N GLU A 874 -25.42 36.34 -22.10
CA GLU A 874 -25.59 35.15 -21.25
C GLU A 874 -27.07 34.93 -20.87
N LEU A 875 -27.72 33.98 -21.55
CA LEU A 875 -29.04 33.43 -21.20
C LEU A 875 -29.02 32.82 -19.79
N VAL A 876 -28.02 31.99 -19.51
CA VAL A 876 -27.73 31.43 -18.19
C VAL A 876 -26.36 31.94 -17.78
N SER A 877 -26.24 32.39 -16.52
CA SER A 877 -24.96 32.90 -16.01
C SER A 877 -23.87 31.84 -16.09
N ALA A 878 -22.73 32.18 -16.68
CA ALA A 878 -21.59 31.28 -16.79
C ALA A 878 -21.09 30.79 -15.43
N ARG A 879 -21.39 31.47 -14.30
CA ARG A 879 -21.02 30.99 -12.95
C ARG A 879 -21.51 29.57 -12.66
N TRP A 880 -22.62 29.13 -13.27
CA TRP A 880 -23.17 27.79 -13.07
C TRP A 880 -22.23 26.67 -13.56
N CYS A 881 -21.25 26.96 -14.43
CA CYS A 881 -20.24 25.99 -14.84
C CYS A 881 -19.26 25.63 -13.71
N LEU A 882 -19.24 26.39 -12.59
CA LEU A 882 -18.39 26.12 -11.42
C LEU A 882 -18.98 25.07 -10.47
N LEU A 883 -20.28 24.74 -10.56
CA LEU A 883 -20.89 23.75 -9.68
C LEU A 883 -20.57 22.30 -10.05
N PRO A 884 -20.64 21.87 -11.33
CA PRO A 884 -20.25 20.51 -11.71
C PRO A 884 -18.84 20.09 -11.24
N PRO A 885 -17.75 20.87 -11.48
CA PRO A 885 -16.43 20.54 -10.94
C PRO A 885 -16.40 20.49 -9.41
N ALA A 886 -17.15 21.35 -8.72
CA ALA A 886 -17.24 21.31 -7.26
C ALA A 886 -17.90 20.02 -6.75
N ILE A 887 -18.97 19.56 -7.42
CA ILE A 887 -19.65 18.31 -7.09
C ILE A 887 -18.72 17.12 -7.35
N VAL A 888 -18.05 17.07 -8.51
CA VAL A 888 -17.08 16.01 -8.82
C VAL A 888 -15.92 16.01 -7.83
N ALA A 889 -15.42 17.17 -7.43
CA ALA A 889 -14.40 17.30 -6.40
C ALA A 889 -14.81 16.62 -5.09
N PHE A 890 -16.01 16.90 -4.56
CA PHE A 890 -16.47 16.28 -3.31
C PHE A 890 -16.84 14.80 -3.44
N LEU A 891 -17.37 14.38 -4.60
CA LEU A 891 -17.88 13.02 -4.79
C LEU A 891 -16.83 12.03 -5.30
N ARG A 892 -15.89 12.44 -6.14
CA ARG A 892 -14.90 11.52 -6.77
C ARG A 892 -13.45 11.95 -6.56
N GLY A 893 -13.21 13.19 -6.12
CA GLY A 893 -11.86 13.76 -6.03
C GLY A 893 -10.91 13.07 -5.05
N ALA A 894 -11.42 12.25 -4.11
CA ALA A 894 -10.59 11.46 -3.20
C ALA A 894 -9.90 10.27 -3.88
N LEU A 895 -10.55 9.63 -4.86
CA LEU A 895 -9.99 8.54 -5.66
C LEU A 895 -9.44 9.03 -6.99
N HIS A 896 -10.20 9.86 -7.71
CA HIS A 896 -9.87 10.31 -9.07
C HIS A 896 -9.53 11.80 -9.08
N THR A 897 -8.44 12.18 -8.42
CA THR A 897 -8.06 13.59 -8.31
C THR A 897 -7.75 14.22 -9.67
N TYR A 898 -7.27 13.42 -10.64
CA TYR A 898 -7.09 13.87 -12.03
C TYR A 898 -8.39 14.37 -12.70
N GLU A 899 -9.53 13.76 -12.42
CA GLU A 899 -10.83 14.19 -12.99
C GLU A 899 -11.20 15.60 -12.53
N VAL A 900 -10.83 15.97 -11.30
CA VAL A 900 -11.10 17.31 -10.76
C VAL A 900 -10.40 18.37 -11.61
N PHE A 901 -9.17 18.11 -12.05
CA PHE A 901 -8.44 19.02 -12.91
C PHE A 901 -9.11 19.16 -14.29
N ASP A 902 -9.53 18.04 -14.90
CA ASP A 902 -10.24 18.02 -16.20
C ASP A 902 -11.53 18.85 -16.15
N TRP A 903 -12.35 18.67 -15.11
CA TRP A 903 -13.61 19.40 -14.95
C TRP A 903 -13.39 20.90 -14.70
N VAL A 904 -12.35 21.27 -13.95
CA VAL A 904 -11.99 22.68 -13.75
C VAL A 904 -11.48 23.30 -15.05
N TRP A 905 -10.70 22.56 -15.84
CA TRP A 905 -10.26 23.02 -17.16
C TRP A 905 -11.45 23.33 -18.08
N VAL A 906 -12.48 22.47 -18.11
CA VAL A 906 -13.71 22.74 -18.87
C VAL A 906 -14.41 24.01 -18.36
N ALA A 907 -14.57 24.15 -17.04
CA ALA A 907 -15.23 25.31 -16.45
C ALA A 907 -14.49 26.63 -16.74
N VAL A 908 -13.16 26.64 -16.62
CA VAL A 908 -12.33 27.81 -16.93
C VAL A 908 -12.37 28.13 -18.42
N SER A 909 -12.36 27.12 -19.29
CA SER A 909 -12.51 27.32 -20.74
C SER A 909 -13.83 28.03 -21.09
N VAL A 910 -14.94 27.57 -20.51
CA VAL A 910 -16.25 28.20 -20.71
C VAL A 910 -16.26 29.65 -20.20
N LEU A 911 -15.69 29.91 -19.02
CA LEU A 911 -15.59 31.28 -18.48
C LEU A 911 -14.77 32.19 -19.39
N VAL A 912 -13.62 31.73 -19.88
CA VAL A 912 -12.76 32.48 -20.79
C VAL A 912 -13.50 32.79 -22.09
N VAL A 913 -14.14 31.80 -22.72
CA VAL A 913 -14.87 32.00 -23.98
C VAL A 913 -16.03 32.99 -23.82
N LEU A 914 -16.85 32.85 -22.77
CA LEU A 914 -18.08 33.65 -22.62
C LEU A 914 -17.84 35.06 -22.06
N ARG A 915 -16.87 35.22 -21.14
CA ARG A 915 -16.67 36.48 -20.38
C ARG A 915 -15.44 37.27 -20.79
N ILE A 916 -14.43 36.62 -21.36
CA ILE A 916 -13.18 37.27 -21.81
C ILE A 916 -13.14 37.37 -23.34
N GLY A 917 -13.58 36.33 -24.06
CA GLY A 917 -13.42 36.19 -25.50
C GLY A 917 -13.85 37.40 -26.33
N SER A 918 -15.00 38.01 -26.03
CA SER A 918 -15.49 39.19 -26.79
C SER A 918 -14.71 40.49 -26.53
N ARG A 919 -13.82 40.51 -25.54
CA ARG A 919 -13.02 41.69 -25.12
C ARG A 919 -11.53 41.49 -25.35
N TYR A 920 -11.11 40.25 -25.49
CA TYR A 920 -9.71 39.86 -25.64
C TYR A 920 -9.19 40.10 -27.07
N TYR A 921 -10.04 39.85 -28.07
CA TYR A 921 -9.80 40.08 -29.50
C TYR A 921 -10.49 41.36 -29.96
#